data_AF-A0A8C1KB93-F1
#
_entry.id   AF-A0A8C1KB93-F1
#
_cell.length_a   1.000
_cell.length_b   1.000
_cell.length_c   1.000
_cell.angle_alpha   90.00
_cell.angle_beta   90.00
_cell.angle_gamma   90.00
#
_symmetry.space_group_name_H-M   'P 1'
#
loop_
_entity.id
_entity.type
_entity.pdbx_description
1 polymer ?
#
loop_
_entity_poly.entity_id
_entity_poly.type
_entity_poly.pdbx_seq_one_letter_code
_entity_poly.pdbx_strand_id
1 'polypeptide(L)'
;MGNCSNEHRGTSFSASAASLSNPLICSSINTFFFLDKYIFSQVIQDQLNKKVLDSLAEFIKKHGLGCSSDNWRQRAREIPTAALMLGVNVPDHAMTFRSLCNLLQDSVTPFVVSVHAKECAGVYFCICETFQIIYNGENIYLIPSTLTIRIIGLLQKSTQVFPQRTESLTNSDFPQSLPVVVIFKDFEAFNSQVLQDFILICSRYTQELPFIFIFGIATSPSAIQHRLPHSVSSLLCIEVFHSLSCTQHLASVFDKLILNSQFPFKLSSRVIQVLVGIFLYHDFSVQNFVKGLQFSMLEHFKSQPLSMLCCQKQEALLSAKTLSKKNVERIRHLPSFMRYVETQEPQEQVRLLTNDEHVKEVCQKLLKNLHKYHKNYYPILQCLHSLTSSLPKFPLGKHIRELHVSCIEKNLWETEEYDSALQLLRILAKDELVAALRKCAEILKSTKILQNVLQQLEDFIGRLEALEGVSSEDSSGNGIISGKMEYQKTDLFQLQKTLLEKESRRTKRMNPFEVLRSQVIEFIDSLVREYLTPAELQPLNEVCYYSSSGVLRQRLNVTPRTSIQAALSHPFYYLQNESLKTDAGTISSAAPDLCIVYKLHLECGRLINLYDWLEAFLTVMSAAEDQDTNSEECGKYDSLKHARFIQAVSEMEFLGFIKSTKQKTDHVARLTWGGC
;
A
#
# COMPACT_ATOMS: atom_id res chain seq x y z
N MET A 1 -31.61 -36.01 -2.50
CA MET A 1 -32.41 -35.39 -1.43
C MET A 1 -31.49 -35.14 -0.24
N GLY A 2 -31.46 -33.93 0.29
CA GLY A 2 -30.66 -33.55 1.46
C GLY A 2 -29.64 -32.45 1.16
N ASN A 3 -30.07 -31.19 1.26
CA ASN A 3 -29.22 -29.99 1.25
C ASN A 3 -28.21 -30.04 2.40
N CYS A 4 -26.93 -29.80 2.12
CA CYS A 4 -25.97 -29.33 3.13
C CYS A 4 -25.33 -28.03 2.62
N SER A 5 -25.75 -26.97 3.28
CA SER A 5 -25.43 -25.57 3.07
C SER A 5 -23.96 -25.26 3.40
N ASN A 6 -23.40 -24.33 2.62
CA ASN A 6 -22.16 -23.61 2.89
C ASN A 6 -22.12 -23.07 4.33
N GLU A 7 -21.31 -23.66 5.21
CA GLU A 7 -20.84 -22.99 6.42
C GLU A 7 -19.55 -22.22 6.09
N HIS A 8 -19.74 -20.95 5.76
CA HIS A 8 -18.75 -19.93 6.02
C HIS A 8 -18.45 -19.93 7.52
N ARG A 9 -17.26 -20.42 7.92
CA ARG A 9 -16.69 -20.15 9.25
C ARG A 9 -16.37 -18.65 9.35
N GLY A 10 -17.41 -17.85 9.56
CA GLY A 10 -17.30 -16.57 10.24
C GLY A 10 -16.91 -16.88 11.68
N THR A 11 -15.72 -16.45 12.07
CA THR A 11 -15.29 -16.45 13.47
C THR A 11 -16.31 -15.69 14.30
N SER A 12 -17.03 -16.44 15.13
CA SER A 12 -18.00 -15.96 16.11
C SER A 12 -17.31 -15.13 17.19
N PHE A 13 -17.12 -13.84 16.92
CA PHE A 13 -16.97 -12.79 17.94
C PHE A 13 -18.31 -12.04 18.07
N SER A 14 -19.40 -12.78 18.31
CA SER A 14 -20.73 -12.20 18.53
C SER A 14 -21.14 -12.16 20.01
N ALA A 15 -20.31 -12.67 20.93
CA ALA A 15 -20.69 -12.83 22.34
C ALA A 15 -20.21 -11.71 23.30
N SER A 16 -19.46 -10.70 22.82
CA SER A 16 -19.02 -9.55 23.65
C SER A 16 -19.65 -8.21 23.23
N ALA A 17 -20.76 -8.24 22.48
CA ALA A 17 -21.49 -7.04 22.07
C ALA A 17 -22.52 -6.55 23.13
N ALA A 18 -22.74 -7.31 24.20
CA ALA A 18 -23.80 -7.04 25.17
C ALA A 18 -23.44 -6.01 26.27
N SER A 19 -22.19 -5.53 26.35
CA SER A 19 -21.77 -4.51 27.33
C SER A 19 -21.57 -3.10 26.74
N LEU A 20 -21.94 -2.87 25.47
CA LEU A 20 -21.82 -1.58 24.80
C LEU A 20 -23.22 -0.97 24.59
N SER A 21 -23.85 -0.57 25.68
CA SER A 21 -25.13 0.17 25.73
C SER A 21 -24.99 1.64 25.27
N ASN A 22 -24.27 1.87 24.16
CA ASN A 22 -24.19 3.18 23.53
C ASN A 22 -24.58 3.03 22.04
N PRO A 23 -25.78 3.46 21.62
CA PRO A 23 -26.21 3.42 20.20
C PRO A 23 -25.25 4.22 19.28
N LEU A 24 -24.43 5.07 19.89
CA LEU A 24 -23.37 5.91 19.37
C LEU A 24 -22.15 5.16 18.82
N ILE A 25 -21.82 3.99 19.39
CA ILE A 25 -20.72 3.15 18.92
C ILE A 25 -21.20 2.32 17.71
N CYS A 26 -22.50 2.04 17.63
CA CYS A 26 -23.14 1.25 16.58
C CYS A 26 -23.13 1.93 15.20
N SER A 27 -23.28 3.26 15.11
CA SER A 27 -23.19 3.98 13.83
C SER A 27 -21.77 4.02 13.28
N SER A 28 -20.78 4.30 14.15
CA SER A 28 -19.36 4.28 13.78
C SER A 28 -18.90 2.88 13.36
N ILE A 29 -19.44 1.83 14.02
CA ILE A 29 -19.23 0.43 13.67
C ILE A 29 -19.89 0.07 12.32
N ASN A 30 -21.09 0.57 12.01
CA ASN A 30 -21.70 0.34 10.71
C ASN A 30 -20.95 1.04 9.57
N THR A 31 -20.47 2.27 9.78
CA THR A 31 -19.59 2.95 8.84
C THR A 31 -18.27 2.19 8.68
N PHE A 32 -17.71 1.68 9.78
CA PHE A 32 -16.54 0.80 9.77
C PHE A 32 -16.82 -0.48 8.98
N PHE A 33 -17.90 -1.22 9.22
CA PHE A 33 -18.22 -2.45 8.49
C PHE A 33 -18.57 -2.21 7.02
N PHE A 34 -19.23 -1.10 6.69
CA PHE A 34 -19.51 -0.73 5.30
C PHE A 34 -18.22 -0.40 4.54
N LEU A 35 -17.35 0.39 5.17
CA LEU A 35 -16.03 0.71 4.65
C LEU A 35 -15.15 -0.54 4.58
N ASP A 36 -15.13 -1.38 5.60
CA ASP A 36 -14.34 -2.60 5.67
C ASP A 36 -14.81 -3.61 4.59
N LYS A 37 -16.12 -3.76 4.39
CA LYS A 37 -16.66 -4.58 3.29
C LYS A 37 -16.32 -4.02 1.91
N TYR A 38 -16.25 -2.69 1.76
CA TYR A 38 -15.87 -2.04 0.51
C TYR A 38 -14.34 -2.08 0.26
N ILE A 39 -13.54 -1.92 1.31
CA ILE A 39 -12.07 -1.97 1.29
C ILE A 39 -11.60 -3.42 1.06
N PHE A 40 -12.27 -4.38 1.71
CA PHE A 40 -12.05 -5.82 1.49
C PHE A 40 -12.63 -6.30 0.16
N SER A 41 -13.39 -5.46 -0.54
CA SER A 41 -14.03 -5.84 -1.79
C SER A 41 -12.97 -6.28 -2.79
N GLN A 42 -12.82 -7.62 -2.89
CA GLN A 42 -12.06 -8.33 -3.90
C GLN A 42 -12.33 -7.73 -5.28
N VAL A 43 -13.50 -7.13 -5.49
CA VAL A 43 -13.89 -6.35 -6.66
C VAL A 43 -12.82 -5.37 -7.14
N ILE A 44 -12.10 -4.61 -6.30
CA ILE A 44 -11.07 -3.69 -6.82
C ILE A 44 -9.89 -4.49 -7.38
N GLN A 45 -9.42 -5.49 -6.65
CA GLN A 45 -8.29 -6.32 -7.06
C GLN A 45 -8.65 -7.21 -8.26
N ASP A 46 -9.86 -7.76 -8.29
CA ASP A 46 -10.43 -8.54 -9.37
C ASP A 46 -10.65 -7.67 -10.60
N GLN A 47 -11.17 -6.43 -10.48
CA GLN A 47 -11.28 -5.50 -11.60
C GLN A 47 -9.93 -5.16 -12.22
N LEU A 48 -8.91 -4.97 -11.38
CA LEU A 48 -7.57 -4.66 -11.84
C LEU A 48 -6.93 -5.86 -12.54
N ASN A 49 -7.03 -7.04 -11.93
CA ASN A 49 -6.43 -8.26 -12.48
C ASN A 49 -7.28 -8.87 -13.61
N LYS A 50 -8.52 -8.42 -13.80
CA LYS A 50 -9.45 -8.98 -14.79
C LYS A 50 -8.84 -9.10 -16.18
N LYS A 51 -8.12 -8.08 -16.66
CA LYS A 51 -7.46 -8.13 -17.98
C LYS A 51 -6.46 -9.28 -18.10
N VAL A 52 -5.66 -9.51 -17.06
CA VAL A 52 -4.65 -10.58 -17.02
C VAL A 52 -5.33 -11.93 -16.86
N LEU A 53 -6.34 -12.02 -15.99
CA LEU A 53 -7.12 -13.24 -15.78
C LEU A 53 -7.89 -13.65 -17.04
N ASP A 54 -8.50 -12.70 -17.75
CA ASP A 54 -9.18 -12.92 -19.02
C ASP A 54 -8.19 -13.37 -20.11
N SER A 55 -7.01 -12.75 -20.18
CA SER A 55 -5.94 -13.17 -21.10
C SER A 55 -5.43 -14.59 -20.80
N LEU A 56 -5.30 -14.95 -19.53
CA LEU A 56 -4.94 -16.31 -19.11
C LEU A 56 -6.05 -17.32 -19.43
N ALA A 57 -7.32 -16.94 -19.24
CA ALA A 57 -8.45 -17.79 -19.58
C ALA A 57 -8.55 -18.00 -21.10
N GLU A 58 -8.30 -16.97 -21.91
CA GLU A 58 -8.20 -17.10 -23.38
C GLU A 58 -7.06 -18.02 -23.80
N PHE A 59 -5.88 -17.90 -23.18
CA PHE A 59 -4.76 -18.80 -23.40
C PHE A 59 -5.13 -20.26 -23.10
N ILE A 60 -5.73 -20.52 -21.94
CA ILE A 60 -6.14 -21.86 -21.53
C ILE A 60 -7.23 -22.41 -22.46
N LYS A 61 -8.19 -21.58 -22.90
CA LYS A 61 -9.22 -22.00 -23.87
C LYS A 61 -8.61 -22.36 -25.23
N LYS A 62 -7.65 -21.58 -25.72
CA LYS A 62 -6.93 -21.85 -26.97
C LYS A 62 -6.21 -23.20 -26.93
N HIS A 63 -5.69 -23.60 -25.76
CA HIS A 63 -4.99 -24.87 -25.58
C HIS A 63 -5.88 -26.03 -25.12
N GLY A 64 -7.03 -25.75 -24.48
CA GLY A 64 -7.97 -26.73 -23.94
C GLY A 64 -9.04 -27.21 -24.93
N LEU A 65 -9.48 -26.35 -25.85
CA LEU A 65 -10.26 -26.77 -27.01
C LEU A 65 -9.29 -27.37 -28.02
N GLY A 66 -9.17 -28.71 -28.02
CA GLY A 66 -8.44 -29.44 -29.06
C GLY A 66 -8.87 -28.99 -30.45
N CYS A 67 -8.08 -28.10 -31.05
CA CYS A 67 -8.28 -27.65 -32.41
C CYS A 67 -7.88 -28.81 -33.33
N SER A 68 -8.85 -29.34 -34.09
CA SER A 68 -8.75 -30.46 -35.03
C SER A 68 -7.76 -30.31 -36.20
N SER A 69 -6.60 -29.67 -36.02
CA SER A 69 -5.57 -29.61 -37.06
C SER A 69 -4.42 -30.56 -36.73
N ASP A 70 -4.11 -31.43 -37.68
CA ASP A 70 -3.06 -32.46 -37.65
C ASP A 70 -1.63 -31.95 -37.35
N ASN A 71 -1.42 -30.64 -37.23
CA ASN A 71 -0.12 -30.02 -36.92
C ASN A 71 0.37 -30.29 -35.47
N TRP A 72 -0.50 -30.67 -34.52
CA TRP A 72 -0.10 -30.88 -33.12
C TRP A 72 0.46 -32.26 -32.82
N ARG A 73 0.23 -33.26 -33.68
CA ARG A 73 0.74 -34.64 -33.47
C ARG A 73 2.27 -34.73 -33.53
N GLN A 74 2.95 -33.72 -34.09
CA GLN A 74 4.42 -33.63 -34.10
C GLN A 74 5.01 -32.85 -32.91
N ARG A 75 4.21 -32.06 -32.18
CA ARG A 75 4.57 -31.35 -30.91
C ARG A 75 4.15 -32.11 -29.64
N ALA A 76 3.89 -33.42 -29.75
CA ALA A 76 3.13 -34.23 -28.81
C ALA A 76 3.72 -34.44 -27.39
N ARG A 77 4.76 -33.70 -26.98
CA ARG A 77 5.38 -33.79 -25.64
C ARG A 77 5.57 -32.44 -24.95
N GLU A 78 5.21 -31.34 -25.59
CA GLU A 78 5.33 -30.00 -25.00
C GLU A 78 4.12 -29.68 -24.12
N ILE A 79 4.37 -29.28 -22.88
CA ILE A 79 3.35 -28.85 -21.93
C ILE A 79 3.15 -27.33 -22.06
N PRO A 80 1.95 -26.85 -22.41
CA PRO A 80 1.66 -25.42 -22.43
C PRO A 80 1.79 -24.85 -21.01
N THR A 81 2.59 -23.79 -20.88
CA THR A 81 2.96 -23.20 -19.59
C THR A 81 2.78 -21.70 -19.65
N ALA A 82 2.00 -21.13 -18.73
CA ALA A 82 1.88 -19.71 -18.53
C ALA A 82 2.82 -19.26 -17.41
N ALA A 83 3.80 -18.41 -17.71
CA ALA A 83 4.66 -17.78 -16.73
C ALA A 83 4.03 -16.46 -16.28
N LEU A 84 3.41 -16.46 -15.09
CA LEU A 84 2.76 -15.29 -14.51
C LEU A 84 3.74 -14.51 -13.62
N MET A 85 4.13 -13.32 -14.09
CA MET A 85 5.01 -12.40 -13.39
C MET A 85 4.19 -11.61 -12.37
N LEU A 86 4.32 -11.97 -11.10
CA LEU A 86 3.51 -11.42 -10.02
C LEU A 86 4.24 -10.35 -9.20
N GLY A 87 5.58 -10.36 -9.17
CA GLY A 87 6.38 -9.43 -8.37
C GLY A 87 6.69 -9.94 -6.95
N VAL A 88 7.37 -9.10 -6.16
CA VAL A 88 7.95 -9.47 -4.84
C VAL A 88 6.90 -9.61 -3.72
N ASN A 89 5.67 -9.15 -3.94
CA ASN A 89 4.58 -9.13 -2.95
C ASN A 89 3.85 -10.48 -2.80
N VAL A 90 4.56 -11.47 -2.25
CA VAL A 90 4.05 -12.82 -1.93
C VAL A 90 2.66 -12.87 -1.27
N PRO A 91 2.29 -12.02 -0.27
CA PRO A 91 0.99 -12.15 0.39
C PRO A 91 -0.20 -11.76 -0.50
N ASP A 92 0.00 -10.84 -1.45
CA ASP A 92 -1.06 -10.38 -2.35
C ASP A 92 -1.44 -11.47 -3.36
N HIS A 93 -0.46 -12.31 -3.74
CA HIS A 93 -0.60 -13.37 -4.73
C HIS A 93 -1.63 -14.41 -4.33
N ALA A 94 -1.73 -14.73 -3.04
CA ALA A 94 -2.69 -15.71 -2.53
C ALA A 94 -4.14 -15.36 -2.90
N MET A 95 -4.49 -14.07 -2.83
CA MET A 95 -5.82 -13.61 -3.26
C MET A 95 -5.98 -13.68 -4.77
N THR A 96 -4.98 -13.25 -5.54
CA THR A 96 -5.03 -13.30 -7.02
C THR A 96 -5.16 -14.73 -7.54
N PHE A 97 -4.45 -15.69 -6.93
CA PHE A 97 -4.56 -17.10 -7.27
C PHE A 97 -5.91 -17.68 -6.89
N ARG A 98 -6.51 -17.24 -5.79
CA ARG A 98 -7.87 -17.67 -5.42
C ARG A 98 -8.89 -17.17 -6.43
N SER A 99 -8.81 -15.90 -6.84
CA SER A 99 -9.68 -15.34 -7.88
C SER A 99 -9.45 -16.05 -9.22
N LEU A 100 -8.20 -16.36 -9.57
CA LEU A 100 -7.86 -17.16 -10.76
C LEU A 100 -8.45 -18.57 -10.70
N CYS A 101 -8.31 -19.29 -9.58
CA CYS A 101 -8.89 -20.62 -9.42
C CYS A 101 -10.41 -20.59 -9.61
N ASN A 102 -11.11 -19.65 -8.97
CA ASN A 102 -12.55 -19.50 -9.12
C ASN A 102 -12.94 -19.22 -10.59
N LEU A 103 -12.25 -18.27 -11.23
CA LEU A 103 -12.52 -17.90 -12.62
C LEU A 103 -12.27 -19.08 -13.58
N LEU A 104 -11.21 -19.86 -13.36
CA LEU A 104 -10.89 -21.02 -14.20
C LEU A 104 -11.87 -22.19 -13.99
N GLN A 105 -12.30 -22.42 -12.74
CA GLN A 105 -13.35 -23.38 -12.41
C GLN A 105 -14.68 -23.03 -13.08
N ASP A 106 -15.03 -21.74 -13.11
CA ASP A 106 -16.27 -21.27 -13.73
C ASP A 106 -16.22 -21.23 -15.27
N SER A 107 -15.06 -20.92 -15.85
CA SER A 107 -14.97 -20.55 -17.28
C SER A 107 -14.28 -21.57 -18.20
N VAL A 108 -13.47 -22.48 -17.67
CA VAL A 108 -12.69 -23.43 -18.50
C VAL A 108 -12.86 -24.87 -18.03
N THR A 109 -12.46 -25.18 -16.79
CA THR A 109 -12.38 -26.57 -16.32
C THR A 109 -12.57 -26.69 -14.80
N PRO A 110 -13.28 -27.71 -14.32
CA PRO A 110 -13.40 -27.98 -12.89
C PRO A 110 -12.07 -28.46 -12.26
N PHE A 111 -11.13 -28.97 -13.06
CA PHE A 111 -9.85 -29.55 -12.60
C PHE A 111 -8.74 -28.49 -12.50
N VAL A 112 -8.84 -27.61 -11.50
CA VAL A 112 -7.80 -26.63 -11.18
C VAL A 112 -7.15 -26.99 -9.85
N VAL A 113 -5.83 -27.23 -9.88
CA VAL A 113 -5.04 -27.62 -8.72
C VAL A 113 -4.02 -26.52 -8.43
N SER A 114 -3.93 -26.09 -7.17
CA SER A 114 -2.93 -25.11 -6.74
C SER A 114 -1.95 -25.76 -5.78
N VAL A 115 -0.67 -25.74 -6.12
CA VAL A 115 0.40 -26.45 -5.39
C VAL A 115 1.32 -25.45 -4.71
N HIS A 116 1.63 -25.68 -3.43
CA HIS A 116 2.61 -24.91 -2.66
C HIS A 116 3.96 -25.62 -2.56
N ALA A 117 5.04 -24.84 -2.58
CA ALA A 117 6.40 -25.37 -2.42
C ALA A 117 6.61 -26.05 -1.05
N LYS A 118 5.94 -25.55 0.00
CA LYS A 118 6.05 -26.09 1.37
C LYS A 118 5.50 -27.51 1.49
N GLU A 119 4.52 -27.87 0.67
CA GLU A 119 3.88 -29.20 0.66
C GLU A 119 4.66 -30.19 -0.22
N CYS A 120 5.53 -29.69 -1.11
CA CYS A 120 6.26 -30.48 -2.10
C CYS A 120 7.73 -30.70 -1.71
N ALA A 121 7.97 -31.42 -0.62
CA ALA A 121 9.33 -31.80 -0.21
C ALA A 121 9.96 -32.86 -1.15
N GLY A 122 9.14 -33.68 -1.80
CA GLY A 122 9.56 -34.73 -2.73
C GLY A 122 8.55 -34.95 -3.86
N VAL A 123 8.98 -35.64 -4.92
CA VAL A 123 8.17 -35.87 -6.14
C VAL A 123 6.87 -36.59 -5.83
N TYR A 124 6.91 -37.58 -4.93
CA TYR A 124 5.73 -38.31 -4.48
C TYR A 124 4.66 -37.38 -3.90
N PHE A 125 5.04 -36.45 -3.02
CA PHE A 125 4.10 -35.51 -2.42
C PHE A 125 3.52 -34.54 -3.46
N CYS A 126 4.34 -34.07 -4.41
CA CYS A 126 3.86 -33.21 -5.50
C CYS A 126 2.81 -33.92 -6.36
N ILE A 127 3.04 -35.19 -6.71
CA ILE A 127 2.07 -36.02 -7.44
C ILE A 127 0.81 -36.22 -6.60
N CYS A 128 0.95 -36.64 -5.34
CA CYS A 128 -0.19 -36.84 -4.45
C CYS A 128 -1.05 -35.58 -4.31
N GLU A 129 -0.47 -34.40 -4.07
CA GLU A 129 -1.20 -33.13 -4.00
C GLU A 129 -1.94 -32.83 -5.31
N THR A 130 -1.29 -33.02 -6.46
CA THR A 130 -1.95 -32.78 -7.75
C THR A 130 -3.15 -33.68 -7.98
N PHE A 131 -3.09 -34.95 -7.59
CA PHE A 131 -4.19 -35.90 -7.80
C PHE A 131 -5.22 -35.90 -6.66
N GLN A 132 -4.83 -35.60 -5.43
CA GLN A 132 -5.73 -35.58 -4.27
C GLN A 132 -6.78 -34.46 -4.39
N ILE A 133 -6.41 -33.32 -4.97
CA ILE A 133 -7.33 -32.21 -5.23
C ILE A 133 -8.29 -32.53 -6.40
N ILE A 134 -7.85 -33.34 -7.37
CA ILE A 134 -8.70 -33.81 -8.49
C ILE A 134 -9.81 -34.77 -8.00
N TYR A 135 -9.56 -35.51 -6.91
CA TYR A 135 -10.43 -36.60 -6.45
C TYR A 135 -11.32 -36.29 -5.22
N ASN A 136 -11.50 -35.02 -4.84
CA ASN A 136 -12.38 -34.61 -3.72
C ASN A 136 -12.12 -35.40 -2.41
N GLY A 137 -10.89 -35.33 -1.88
CA GLY A 137 -10.65 -35.53 -0.44
C GLY A 137 -10.78 -36.96 0.10
N GLU A 138 -10.77 -38.01 -0.71
CA GLU A 138 -10.42 -39.34 -0.19
C GLU A 138 -8.91 -39.39 0.04
N ASN A 139 -8.48 -39.62 1.29
CA ASN A 139 -7.08 -39.84 1.64
C ASN A 139 -6.58 -41.14 0.99
N ILE A 140 -6.05 -41.04 -0.23
CA ILE A 140 -5.41 -42.18 -0.87
C ILE A 140 -3.98 -42.26 -0.34
N TYR A 141 -3.72 -43.16 0.59
CA TYR A 141 -2.37 -43.65 0.86
C TYR A 141 -1.87 -44.37 -0.41
N LEU A 142 -1.12 -43.68 -1.28
CA LEU A 142 -0.56 -44.28 -2.50
C LEU A 142 0.77 -44.99 -2.21
N ILE A 143 0.79 -46.31 -2.39
CA ILE A 143 2.03 -47.08 -2.50
C ILE A 143 2.61 -46.83 -3.92
N PRO A 144 3.94 -46.60 -4.08
CA PRO A 144 4.53 -46.12 -5.35
C PRO A 144 4.34 -47.04 -6.57
N SER A 145 4.05 -48.33 -6.37
CA SER A 145 4.06 -49.33 -7.46
C SER A 145 2.73 -49.46 -8.24
N THR A 146 1.67 -48.74 -7.86
CA THR A 146 0.31 -48.89 -8.47
C THR A 146 -0.25 -47.62 -9.11
N LEU A 147 0.58 -46.61 -9.37
CA LEU A 147 0.18 -45.32 -9.95
C LEU A 147 -0.49 -45.43 -11.32
N THR A 148 0.01 -46.29 -12.22
CA THR A 148 -0.44 -46.36 -13.62
C THR A 148 -1.84 -46.97 -13.79
N ILE A 149 -2.18 -48.03 -13.05
CA ILE A 149 -3.42 -48.78 -13.30
C ILE A 149 -4.61 -48.15 -12.56
N ARG A 150 -4.39 -47.53 -11.39
CA ARG A 150 -5.49 -46.93 -10.61
C ARG A 150 -5.90 -45.53 -11.08
N ILE A 151 -4.98 -44.72 -11.58
CA ILE A 151 -5.30 -43.38 -12.12
C ILE A 151 -6.20 -43.52 -13.36
N ILE A 152 -5.86 -44.42 -14.28
CA ILE A 152 -6.65 -44.68 -15.50
C ILE A 152 -8.03 -45.28 -15.14
N GLY A 153 -8.09 -46.24 -14.21
CA GLY A 153 -9.34 -46.87 -13.78
C GLY A 153 -10.29 -45.95 -12.97
N LEU A 154 -9.76 -44.91 -12.31
CA LEU A 154 -10.54 -43.96 -11.53
C LEU A 154 -10.98 -42.74 -12.35
N LEU A 155 -10.22 -42.32 -13.38
CA LEU A 155 -10.63 -41.29 -14.34
C LEU A 155 -11.86 -41.74 -15.15
N GLN A 156 -11.93 -43.01 -15.54
CA GLN A 156 -13.11 -43.57 -16.22
C GLN A 156 -14.36 -43.61 -15.34
N LYS A 157 -14.21 -43.66 -14.00
CA LYS A 157 -15.34 -43.65 -13.06
C LYS A 157 -15.85 -42.24 -12.74
N SER A 158 -15.00 -41.20 -12.72
CA SER A 158 -15.46 -39.83 -12.41
C SER A 158 -16.29 -39.21 -13.54
N THR A 159 -16.15 -39.68 -14.78
CA THR A 159 -17.05 -39.33 -15.90
C THR A 159 -18.50 -39.76 -15.71
N GLN A 160 -18.80 -40.68 -14.78
CA GLN A 160 -20.17 -41.18 -14.54
C GLN A 160 -20.91 -40.48 -13.40
N VAL A 161 -20.27 -39.57 -12.65
CA VAL A 161 -20.87 -38.89 -11.50
C VAL A 161 -21.18 -37.42 -11.82
N PHE A 162 -22.00 -37.18 -12.84
CA PHE A 162 -22.77 -35.94 -12.95
C PHE A 162 -24.22 -36.27 -13.31
N PRO A 163 -25.22 -35.70 -12.61
CA PRO A 163 -26.62 -36.04 -12.82
C PRO A 163 -27.12 -35.41 -14.12
N GLN A 164 -27.75 -36.28 -14.91
CA GLN A 164 -28.58 -36.03 -16.08
C GLN A 164 -29.23 -34.63 -16.13
N ARG A 165 -28.80 -33.79 -17.08
CA ARG A 165 -29.74 -33.00 -17.88
C ARG A 165 -29.89 -33.71 -19.21
N THR A 166 -30.96 -34.52 -19.29
CA THR A 166 -31.42 -35.19 -20.50
C THR A 166 -31.83 -34.18 -21.55
N GLU A 167 -31.07 -34.06 -22.62
CA GLU A 167 -31.61 -34.02 -23.98
C GLU A 167 -30.72 -34.90 -24.87
N SER A 168 -31.37 -35.81 -25.58
CA SER A 168 -30.80 -36.89 -26.38
C SER A 168 -29.96 -36.37 -27.56
N LEU A 169 -28.69 -36.74 -27.60
CA LEU A 169 -27.90 -36.77 -28.82
C LEU A 169 -27.16 -38.11 -28.94
N THR A 170 -27.27 -38.65 -30.14
CA THR A 170 -26.86 -39.97 -30.62
C THR A 170 -25.36 -40.21 -30.56
N ASN A 171 -25.00 -41.47 -30.31
CA ASN A 171 -23.65 -42.04 -30.32
C ASN A 171 -22.76 -41.57 -31.50
N SER A 172 -21.81 -40.65 -31.27
CA SER A 172 -20.51 -40.56 -31.97
C SER A 172 -19.66 -39.35 -31.54
N ASP A 173 -19.45 -39.08 -30.24
CA ASP A 173 -18.45 -38.10 -29.79
C ASP A 173 -17.84 -38.57 -28.46
N PHE A 174 -16.57 -38.97 -28.47
CA PHE A 174 -15.82 -39.12 -27.23
C PHE A 174 -15.73 -37.73 -26.57
N PRO A 175 -16.08 -37.57 -25.28
CA PRO A 175 -16.02 -36.27 -24.63
C PRO A 175 -14.56 -35.77 -24.65
N GLN A 176 -14.36 -34.57 -25.20
CA GLN A 176 -13.09 -33.86 -25.22
C GLN A 176 -12.45 -33.89 -23.81
N SER A 177 -11.24 -34.42 -23.70
CA SER A 177 -10.50 -34.49 -22.43
C SER A 177 -10.29 -33.07 -21.90
N LEU A 178 -10.95 -32.72 -20.80
CA LEU A 178 -10.81 -31.43 -20.14
C LEU A 178 -9.36 -31.27 -19.63
N PRO A 179 -8.69 -30.13 -19.87
CA PRO A 179 -7.33 -29.91 -19.37
C PRO A 179 -7.25 -29.87 -17.84
N VAL A 180 -6.17 -30.43 -17.31
CA VAL A 180 -5.81 -30.34 -15.89
C VAL A 180 -4.86 -29.15 -15.72
N VAL A 181 -5.32 -28.11 -15.03
CA VAL A 181 -4.53 -26.89 -14.79
C VAL A 181 -3.82 -27.02 -13.44
N VAL A 182 -2.48 -26.99 -13.46
CA VAL A 182 -1.65 -27.02 -12.24
C VAL A 182 -0.99 -25.66 -12.04
N ILE A 183 -1.30 -25.00 -10.93
CA ILE A 183 -0.81 -23.68 -10.55
C ILE A 183 0.29 -23.83 -9.50
N PHE A 184 1.52 -23.48 -9.86
CA PHE A 184 2.65 -23.40 -8.95
C PHE A 184 2.76 -21.98 -8.40
N LYS A 185 2.32 -21.75 -7.16
CA LYS A 185 2.24 -20.39 -6.59
C LYS A 185 3.60 -19.73 -6.39
N ASP A 186 4.57 -20.50 -5.89
CA ASP A 186 5.90 -20.03 -5.51
C ASP A 186 7.01 -20.78 -6.27
N PHE A 187 7.15 -20.56 -7.59
CA PHE A 187 8.10 -21.30 -8.43
C PHE A 187 9.54 -21.30 -7.87
N GLU A 188 9.95 -20.17 -7.29
CA GLU A 188 11.30 -19.98 -6.72
C GLU A 188 11.54 -20.74 -5.41
N ALA A 189 10.49 -21.14 -4.69
CA ALA A 189 10.64 -21.88 -3.44
C ALA A 189 10.77 -23.41 -3.66
N PHE A 190 10.45 -23.91 -4.86
CA PHE A 190 10.56 -25.34 -5.15
C PHE A 190 12.01 -25.82 -5.27
N ASN A 191 12.23 -27.06 -4.82
CA ASN A 191 13.46 -27.78 -5.11
C ASN A 191 13.54 -28.07 -6.62
N SER A 192 14.66 -27.70 -7.24
CA SER A 192 14.88 -27.84 -8.68
C SER A 192 14.80 -29.30 -9.15
N GLN A 193 15.31 -30.25 -8.38
CA GLN A 193 15.26 -31.68 -8.74
C GLN A 193 13.83 -32.22 -8.76
N VAL A 194 13.04 -31.89 -7.72
CA VAL A 194 11.64 -32.33 -7.61
C VAL A 194 10.80 -31.80 -8.77
N LEU A 195 11.02 -30.52 -9.13
CA LEU A 195 10.30 -29.89 -10.23
C LEU A 195 10.69 -30.48 -11.59
N GLN A 196 11.98 -30.76 -11.81
CA GLN A 196 12.47 -31.39 -13.04
C GLN A 196 11.86 -32.78 -13.24
N ASP A 197 11.92 -33.62 -12.20
CA ASP A 197 11.37 -34.98 -12.24
C ASP A 197 9.85 -34.94 -12.46
N PHE A 198 9.14 -34.03 -11.80
CA PHE A 198 7.70 -33.85 -11.98
C PHE A 198 7.34 -33.48 -13.42
N ILE A 199 8.04 -32.50 -14.03
CA ILE A 199 7.80 -32.08 -15.42
C ILE A 199 8.08 -33.24 -16.39
N LEU A 200 9.17 -34.01 -16.16
CA LEU A 200 9.52 -35.17 -16.98
C LEU A 200 8.45 -36.27 -16.90
N ILE A 201 7.89 -36.49 -15.71
CA ILE A 201 6.78 -37.43 -15.51
C ILE A 201 5.54 -36.95 -16.27
N CYS A 202 5.13 -35.69 -16.09
CA CYS A 202 3.94 -35.12 -16.76
C CYS A 202 4.07 -35.12 -18.29
N SER A 203 5.27 -34.88 -18.84
CA SER A 203 5.52 -34.89 -20.29
C SER A 203 5.29 -36.27 -20.91
N ARG A 204 5.51 -37.36 -20.14
CA ARG A 204 5.21 -38.72 -20.61
C ARG A 204 3.72 -39.02 -20.66
N TYR A 205 2.94 -38.43 -19.75
CA TYR A 205 1.49 -38.64 -19.64
C TYR A 205 0.65 -37.61 -20.40
N THR A 206 1.27 -36.72 -21.18
CA THR A 206 0.56 -35.64 -21.90
C THR A 206 -0.44 -36.17 -22.94
N GLN A 207 -0.24 -37.39 -23.46
CA GLN A 207 -1.16 -38.02 -24.41
C GLN A 207 -2.45 -38.54 -23.74
N GLU A 208 -2.38 -38.89 -22.46
CA GLU A 208 -3.52 -39.40 -21.69
C GLU A 208 -4.24 -38.28 -20.92
N LEU A 209 -3.47 -37.30 -20.44
CA LEU A 209 -3.96 -36.16 -19.68
C LEU A 209 -3.39 -34.84 -20.23
N PRO A 210 -4.23 -33.92 -20.75
CA PRO A 210 -3.77 -32.61 -21.16
C PRO A 210 -3.42 -31.76 -19.93
N PHE A 211 -2.13 -31.65 -19.62
CA PHE A 211 -1.62 -30.77 -18.55
C PHE A 211 -1.42 -29.34 -19.05
N ILE A 212 -1.78 -28.36 -18.23
CA ILE A 212 -1.44 -26.94 -18.42
C ILE A 212 -0.81 -26.42 -17.13
N PHE A 213 0.36 -25.80 -17.22
CA PHE A 213 1.06 -25.27 -16.04
C PHE A 213 0.95 -23.76 -15.96
N ILE A 214 0.77 -23.24 -14.74
CA ILE A 214 0.86 -21.81 -14.45
C ILE A 214 1.95 -21.62 -13.40
N PHE A 215 3.02 -20.90 -13.75
CA PHE A 215 4.12 -20.59 -12.85
C PHE A 215 3.95 -19.18 -12.28
N GLY A 216 3.77 -19.08 -10.97
CA GLY A 216 3.89 -17.83 -10.21
C GLY A 216 5.34 -17.48 -9.98
N ILE A 217 5.82 -16.46 -10.68
CA ILE A 217 7.22 -15.99 -10.62
C ILE A 217 7.25 -14.62 -9.97
N ALA A 218 8.10 -14.46 -8.96
CA ALA A 218 8.27 -13.21 -8.23
C ALA A 218 9.28 -12.28 -8.90
N THR A 219 10.39 -12.81 -9.42
CA THR A 219 11.53 -12.01 -9.91
C THR A 219 11.46 -11.70 -11.41
N SER A 220 12.01 -12.57 -12.25
CA SER A 220 12.09 -12.41 -13.70
C SER A 220 11.99 -13.76 -14.42
N PRO A 221 11.65 -13.79 -15.71
CA PRO A 221 11.58 -15.04 -16.48
C PRO A 221 12.91 -15.82 -16.51
N SER A 222 14.05 -15.15 -16.26
CA SER A 222 15.36 -15.81 -16.15
C SER A 222 15.43 -16.83 -15.00
N ALA A 223 14.58 -16.69 -13.97
CA ALA A 223 14.48 -17.65 -12.88
C ALA A 223 14.14 -19.06 -13.39
N ILE A 224 13.32 -19.16 -14.44
CA ILE A 224 12.99 -20.44 -15.07
C ILE A 224 14.24 -21.06 -15.69
N GLN A 225 15.03 -20.28 -16.42
CA GLN A 225 16.25 -20.73 -17.09
C GLN A 225 17.35 -21.14 -16.11
N HIS A 226 17.42 -20.50 -14.94
CA HIS A 226 18.38 -20.87 -13.90
C HIS A 226 17.97 -22.13 -13.11
N ARG A 227 16.67 -22.40 -12.98
CA ARG A 227 16.14 -23.53 -12.19
C ARG A 227 15.95 -24.80 -13.01
N LEU A 228 15.57 -24.65 -14.28
CA LEU A 228 15.30 -25.75 -15.19
C LEU A 228 16.44 -25.86 -16.23
N PRO A 229 17.09 -27.03 -16.35
CA PRO A 229 18.06 -27.25 -17.40
C PRO A 229 17.37 -27.20 -18.77
N HIS A 230 18.15 -26.92 -19.82
CA HIS A 230 17.63 -26.81 -21.19
C HIS A 230 16.87 -28.07 -21.65
N SER A 231 17.25 -29.25 -21.17
CA SER A 231 16.56 -30.52 -21.47
C SER A 231 15.11 -30.58 -20.97
N VAL A 232 14.80 -29.90 -19.87
CA VAL A 232 13.44 -29.82 -19.31
C VAL A 232 12.72 -28.61 -19.86
N SER A 233 13.42 -27.48 -20.04
CA SER A 233 12.83 -26.27 -20.61
C SER A 233 12.31 -26.48 -22.03
N SER A 234 12.93 -27.35 -22.84
CA SER A 234 12.45 -27.70 -24.18
C SER A 234 11.12 -28.47 -24.19
N LEU A 235 10.69 -29.00 -23.04
CA LEU A 235 9.40 -29.69 -22.88
C LEU A 235 8.27 -28.72 -22.52
N LEU A 236 8.56 -27.44 -22.33
CA LEU A 236 7.58 -26.44 -21.93
C LEU A 236 7.38 -25.42 -23.05
N CYS A 237 6.13 -25.19 -23.44
CA CYS A 237 5.77 -24.07 -24.31
C CYS A 237 5.38 -22.88 -23.42
N ILE A 238 6.34 -22.01 -23.12
CA ILE A 238 6.19 -20.92 -22.15
C ILE A 238 5.69 -19.64 -22.82
N GLU A 239 4.55 -19.13 -22.38
CA GLU A 239 4.07 -17.76 -22.68
C GLU A 239 4.14 -16.91 -21.40
N VAL A 240 4.68 -15.68 -21.50
CA VAL A 240 4.88 -14.80 -20.34
C VAL A 240 3.75 -13.80 -20.20
N PHE A 241 3.13 -13.79 -19.02
CA PHE A 241 2.06 -12.88 -18.64
C PHE A 241 2.57 -11.93 -17.56
N HIS A 242 2.32 -10.63 -17.74
CA HIS A 242 2.72 -9.61 -16.78
C HIS A 242 1.51 -9.18 -15.94
N SER A 243 1.63 -9.33 -14.62
CA SER A 243 0.68 -8.73 -13.68
C SER A 243 0.92 -7.22 -13.55
N LEU A 244 -0.05 -6.53 -12.96
CA LEU A 244 0.06 -5.11 -12.62
C LEU A 244 1.14 -4.89 -11.56
N SER A 245 1.89 -3.79 -11.69
CA SER A 245 2.88 -3.43 -10.66
C SER A 245 2.21 -3.04 -9.34
N CYS A 246 2.84 -3.38 -8.22
CA CYS A 246 2.34 -3.03 -6.87
C CYS A 246 2.13 -1.52 -6.70
N THR A 247 3.00 -0.71 -7.30
CA THR A 247 2.90 0.76 -7.27
C THR A 247 1.68 1.29 -8.01
N GLN A 248 1.32 0.67 -9.14
CA GLN A 248 0.09 1.00 -9.87
C GLN A 248 -1.14 0.52 -9.11
N HIS A 249 -1.09 -0.67 -8.52
CA HIS A 249 -2.16 -1.18 -7.68
C HIS A 249 -2.42 -0.24 -6.49
N LEU A 250 -1.36 0.19 -5.79
CA LEU A 250 -1.48 1.19 -4.72
C LEU A 250 -2.07 2.51 -5.24
N ALA A 251 -1.67 2.99 -6.41
CA ALA A 251 -2.22 4.22 -6.99
C ALA A 251 -3.73 4.10 -7.26
N SER A 252 -4.19 2.98 -7.82
CA SER A 252 -5.62 2.71 -8.05
C SER A 252 -6.40 2.57 -6.74
N VAL A 253 -5.82 1.93 -5.72
CA VAL A 253 -6.42 1.82 -4.38
C VAL A 253 -6.51 3.18 -3.71
N PHE A 254 -5.45 4.00 -3.82
CA PHE A 254 -5.43 5.36 -3.28
C PHE A 254 -6.51 6.24 -3.91
N ASP A 255 -6.67 6.16 -5.24
CA ASP A 255 -7.69 6.91 -5.98
C ASP A 255 -9.12 6.48 -5.62
N LYS A 256 -9.38 5.16 -5.56
CA LYS A 256 -10.72 4.63 -5.25
C LYS A 256 -11.11 4.78 -3.77
N LEU A 257 -10.17 4.69 -2.84
CA LEU A 257 -10.45 4.70 -1.40
C LEU A 257 -10.24 6.08 -0.75
N ILE A 258 -9.06 6.68 -0.90
CA ILE A 258 -8.70 7.88 -0.15
C ILE A 258 -9.24 9.15 -0.84
N LEU A 259 -9.12 9.22 -2.17
CA LEU A 259 -9.59 10.35 -2.97
C LEU A 259 -11.09 10.36 -3.26
N ASN A 260 -11.83 9.34 -2.78
CA ASN A 260 -13.27 9.30 -2.96
C ASN A 260 -14.00 10.17 -1.92
N SER A 261 -14.84 11.09 -2.39
CA SER A 261 -15.66 11.98 -1.54
C SER A 261 -16.82 11.27 -0.84
N GLN A 262 -17.16 10.04 -1.25
CA GLN A 262 -18.21 9.22 -0.62
C GLN A 262 -17.82 8.80 0.80
N PHE A 263 -16.53 8.64 1.06
CA PHE A 263 -16.03 8.24 2.37
C PHE A 263 -15.70 9.48 3.22
N PRO A 264 -16.36 9.67 4.37
CA PRO A 264 -16.16 10.83 5.22
C PRO A 264 -14.85 10.74 6.03
N PHE A 265 -14.33 9.54 6.27
CA PHE A 265 -13.07 9.33 6.97
C PHE A 265 -11.88 9.68 6.08
N LYS A 266 -10.95 10.48 6.61
CA LYS A 266 -9.76 10.99 5.91
C LYS A 266 -8.50 10.87 6.79
N LEU A 267 -7.36 10.91 6.13
CA LEU A 267 -6.04 10.76 6.77
C LEU A 267 -5.27 12.06 6.66
N SER A 268 -4.54 12.41 7.71
CA SER A 268 -3.56 13.50 7.70
C SER A 268 -2.35 13.16 6.82
N SER A 269 -1.62 14.19 6.34
CA SER A 269 -0.43 14.05 5.50
C SER A 269 0.61 13.12 6.13
N ARG A 270 0.91 13.32 7.42
CA ARG A 270 1.90 12.52 8.17
C ARG A 270 1.53 11.04 8.25
N VAL A 271 0.25 10.74 8.41
CA VAL A 271 -0.24 9.36 8.45
C VAL A 271 -0.08 8.70 7.08
N ILE A 272 -0.43 9.40 6.01
CA ILE A 272 -0.24 8.92 4.63
C ILE A 272 1.25 8.69 4.35
N GLN A 273 2.13 9.61 4.75
CA GLN A 273 3.59 9.46 4.61
C GLN A 273 4.12 8.23 5.32
N VAL A 274 3.65 7.94 6.55
CA VAL A 274 4.03 6.72 7.27
C VAL A 274 3.55 5.48 6.52
N LEU A 275 2.27 5.40 6.13
CA LEU A 275 1.73 4.22 5.43
C LEU A 275 2.39 3.99 4.07
N VAL A 276 2.61 5.05 3.29
CA VAL A 276 3.29 4.98 2.00
C VAL A 276 4.78 4.66 2.19
N GLY A 277 5.42 5.19 3.24
CA GLY A 277 6.79 4.85 3.61
C GLY A 277 6.95 3.36 3.94
N ILE A 278 6.02 2.79 4.72
CA ILE A 278 5.99 1.35 5.00
C ILE A 278 5.89 0.54 3.70
N PHE A 279 4.99 0.96 2.80
CA PHE A 279 4.80 0.27 1.53
C PHE A 279 6.02 0.33 0.62
N LEU A 280 6.63 1.51 0.42
CA LEU A 280 7.71 1.70 -0.55
C LEU A 280 9.07 1.19 -0.04
N TYR A 281 9.34 1.28 1.27
CA TYR A 281 10.66 0.94 1.82
C TYR A 281 10.74 -0.47 2.42
N HIS A 282 9.61 -1.12 2.75
CA HIS A 282 9.61 -2.43 3.42
C HIS A 282 8.98 -3.55 2.58
N ASP A 283 7.66 -3.49 2.31
CA ASP A 283 6.93 -4.73 1.98
C ASP A 283 6.27 -4.76 0.59
N PHE A 284 6.15 -3.62 -0.13
CA PHE A 284 5.39 -3.48 -1.40
C PHE A 284 4.00 -4.18 -1.41
N SER A 285 3.40 -4.37 -0.23
CA SER A 285 2.17 -5.15 -0.03
C SER A 285 0.98 -4.22 0.12
N VAL A 286 0.02 -4.35 -0.80
CA VAL A 286 -1.21 -3.55 -0.76
C VAL A 286 -2.12 -4.03 0.38
N GLN A 287 -2.09 -5.32 0.71
CA GLN A 287 -2.78 -5.84 1.89
C GLN A 287 -2.31 -5.20 3.20
N ASN A 288 -0.99 -5.04 3.38
CA ASN A 288 -0.46 -4.41 4.60
C ASN A 288 -0.85 -2.93 4.64
N PHE A 289 -0.86 -2.24 3.50
CA PHE A 289 -1.37 -0.87 3.41
C PHE A 289 -2.85 -0.78 3.80
N VAL A 290 -3.70 -1.68 3.29
CA VAL A 290 -5.12 -1.77 3.64
C VAL A 290 -5.33 -2.07 5.12
N LYS A 291 -4.57 -3.00 5.72
CA LYS A 291 -4.60 -3.26 7.16
C LYS A 291 -4.17 -2.04 7.97
N GLY A 292 -3.20 -1.27 7.49
CA GLY A 292 -2.78 0.00 8.08
C GLY A 292 -3.89 1.06 8.05
N LEU A 293 -4.66 1.11 6.95
CA LEU A 293 -5.86 1.96 6.85
C LEU A 293 -6.96 1.52 7.83
N GLN A 294 -7.25 0.21 7.89
CA GLN A 294 -8.23 -0.35 8.85
C GLN A 294 -7.84 -0.03 10.29
N PHE A 295 -6.56 -0.16 10.63
CA PHE A 295 -6.05 0.18 11.95
C PHE A 295 -6.19 1.68 12.24
N SER A 296 -5.87 2.55 11.27
CA SER A 296 -6.03 4.01 11.40
C SER A 296 -7.49 4.39 11.64
N MET A 297 -8.42 3.75 10.94
CA MET A 297 -9.86 3.93 11.15
C MET A 297 -10.29 3.48 12.54
N LEU A 298 -9.87 2.28 12.97
CA LEU A 298 -10.19 1.74 14.28
C LEU A 298 -9.68 2.66 15.40
N GLU A 299 -8.45 3.16 15.27
CA GLU A 299 -7.87 4.07 16.25
C GLU A 299 -8.59 5.42 16.29
N HIS A 300 -8.98 5.97 15.14
CA HIS A 300 -9.76 7.22 15.05
C HIS A 300 -11.11 7.10 15.76
N PHE A 301 -11.88 6.06 15.45
CA PHE A 301 -13.20 5.86 16.06
C PHE A 301 -13.12 5.50 17.54
N LYS A 302 -12.01 4.91 18.00
CA LYS A 302 -11.78 4.61 19.41
C LYS A 302 -11.32 5.82 20.21
N SER A 303 -10.41 6.63 19.65
CA SER A 303 -9.80 7.76 20.34
C SER A 303 -10.75 8.94 20.47
N GLN A 304 -11.51 9.24 19.41
CA GLN A 304 -12.34 10.44 19.36
C GLN A 304 -13.85 10.11 19.38
N PRO A 305 -14.58 10.51 20.43
CA PRO A 305 -16.02 10.27 20.53
C PRO A 305 -16.83 11.17 19.59
N LEU A 306 -16.23 12.23 19.03
CA LEU A 306 -16.88 13.10 18.04
C LEU A 306 -16.89 12.50 16.64
N SER A 307 -16.12 11.43 16.40
CA SER A 307 -16.08 10.69 15.13
C SER A 307 -17.44 10.06 14.76
N MET A 308 -18.41 10.08 15.67
CA MET A 308 -19.82 9.75 15.39
C MET A 308 -20.45 10.67 14.34
N LEU A 309 -19.92 11.88 14.17
CA LEU A 309 -20.33 12.83 13.13
C LEU A 309 -19.69 12.50 11.76
N CYS A 310 -18.71 11.58 11.72
CA CYS A 310 -18.05 11.10 10.51
C CYS A 310 -18.92 10.06 9.78
N CYS A 311 -20.09 10.50 9.31
CA CYS A 311 -21.04 9.67 8.55
C CYS A 311 -21.36 10.33 7.20
N GLN A 312 -22.22 9.69 6.42
CA GLN A 312 -22.76 10.33 5.22
C GLN A 312 -23.55 11.59 5.61
N LYS A 313 -23.61 12.57 4.71
CA LYS A 313 -24.18 13.91 4.95
C LYS A 313 -25.55 13.88 5.65
N GLN A 314 -26.45 12.99 5.26
CA GLN A 314 -27.80 12.93 5.83
C GLN A 314 -27.79 12.45 7.29
N GLU A 315 -27.05 11.38 7.56
CA GLU A 315 -26.89 10.81 8.90
C GLU A 315 -26.14 11.76 9.83
N ALA A 316 -25.06 12.38 9.35
CA ALA A 316 -24.29 13.35 10.12
C ALA A 316 -25.14 14.54 10.59
N LEU A 317 -26.07 15.02 9.76
CA LEU A 317 -26.99 16.09 10.13
C LEU A 317 -28.02 15.66 11.18
N LEU A 318 -28.47 14.41 11.14
CA LEU A 318 -29.37 13.85 12.16
C LEU A 318 -28.62 13.66 13.48
N SER A 319 -27.41 13.11 13.44
CA SER A 319 -26.54 12.94 14.60
C SER A 319 -26.16 14.27 15.24
N ALA A 320 -25.96 15.33 14.45
CA ALA A 320 -25.71 16.68 14.96
C ALA A 320 -26.90 17.27 15.74
N LYS A 321 -28.14 16.92 15.38
CA LYS A 321 -29.34 17.35 16.11
C LYS A 321 -29.48 16.64 17.46
N THR A 322 -29.11 15.37 17.53
CA THR A 322 -29.28 14.51 18.71
C THR A 322 -28.08 14.54 19.67
N LEU A 323 -27.13 15.46 19.49
CA LEU A 323 -25.94 15.58 20.34
C LEU A 323 -26.29 15.81 21.81
N SER A 324 -25.63 15.04 22.69
CA SER A 324 -25.69 15.25 24.14
C SER A 324 -24.88 16.47 24.55
N LYS A 325 -25.22 17.09 25.70
CA LYS A 325 -24.50 18.25 26.24
C LYS A 325 -22.99 18.03 26.39
N LYS A 326 -22.58 16.82 26.81
CA LYS A 326 -21.15 16.44 26.93
C LYS A 326 -20.42 16.48 25.59
N ASN A 327 -21.09 16.09 24.50
CA ASN A 327 -20.50 16.12 23.17
C ASN A 327 -20.46 17.54 22.59
N VAL A 328 -21.44 18.38 22.92
CA VAL A 328 -21.41 19.82 22.57
C VAL A 328 -20.21 20.50 23.24
N GLU A 329 -19.93 20.20 24.50
CA GLU A 329 -18.76 20.76 25.20
C GLU A 329 -17.44 20.28 24.57
N ARG A 330 -17.36 19.00 24.18
CA ARG A 330 -16.21 18.48 23.43
C ARG A 330 -16.01 19.20 22.10
N ILE A 331 -17.08 19.62 21.43
CA ILE A 331 -16.99 20.42 20.20
C ILE A 331 -16.41 21.80 20.51
N ARG A 332 -16.81 22.44 21.62
CA ARG A 332 -16.24 23.74 22.03
C ARG A 332 -14.73 23.66 22.29
N HIS A 333 -14.25 22.54 22.82
CA HIS A 333 -12.83 22.31 23.06
C HIS A 333 -12.01 21.92 21.82
N LEU A 334 -12.63 21.76 20.63
CA LEU A 334 -11.88 21.46 19.41
C LEU A 334 -11.06 22.68 18.98
N PRO A 335 -9.76 22.52 18.65
CA PRO A 335 -8.92 23.61 18.17
C PRO A 335 -9.49 24.32 16.94
N SER A 336 -10.00 23.57 15.96
CA SER A 336 -10.61 24.15 14.76
C SER A 336 -11.88 24.96 15.07
N PHE A 337 -12.67 24.53 16.04
CA PHE A 337 -13.87 25.25 16.46
C PHE A 337 -13.51 26.52 17.24
N MET A 338 -12.48 26.48 18.09
CA MET A 338 -11.98 27.66 18.78
C MET A 338 -11.52 28.73 17.79
N ARG A 339 -10.74 28.36 16.76
CA ARG A 339 -10.33 29.27 15.67
C ARG A 339 -11.54 29.85 14.93
N TYR A 340 -12.56 29.03 14.69
CA TYR A 340 -13.79 29.50 14.06
C TYR A 340 -14.50 30.55 14.92
N VAL A 341 -14.62 30.31 16.24
CA VAL A 341 -15.24 31.25 17.19
C VAL A 341 -14.46 32.58 17.22
N GLU A 342 -13.12 32.54 17.24
CA GLU A 342 -12.27 33.74 17.21
C GLU A 342 -12.51 34.61 15.97
N THR A 343 -12.87 34.00 14.85
CA THR A 343 -13.14 34.72 13.58
C THR A 343 -14.54 35.36 13.54
N GLN A 344 -15.45 34.99 14.45
CA GLN A 344 -16.82 35.51 14.47
C GLN A 344 -16.97 36.81 15.28
N GLU A 345 -18.06 37.53 15.03
CA GLU A 345 -18.46 38.72 15.77
C GLU A 345 -18.64 38.45 17.29
N PRO A 346 -18.32 39.41 18.18
CA PRO A 346 -18.38 39.22 19.63
C PRO A 346 -19.75 38.76 20.16
N GLN A 347 -20.84 39.20 19.52
CA GLN A 347 -22.20 38.79 19.87
C GLN A 347 -22.47 37.31 19.54
N GLU A 348 -21.92 36.81 18.43
CA GLU A 348 -22.04 35.40 18.05
C GLU A 348 -21.10 34.52 18.90
N GLN A 349 -19.94 35.04 19.31
CA GLN A 349 -19.05 34.34 20.25
C GLN A 349 -19.75 34.00 21.56
N VAL A 350 -20.44 34.97 22.18
CA VAL A 350 -21.20 34.74 23.42
C VAL A 350 -22.30 33.70 23.22
N ARG A 351 -22.98 33.72 22.06
CA ARG A 351 -24.03 32.76 21.73
C ARG A 351 -23.50 31.34 21.56
N LEU A 352 -22.35 31.17 20.90
CA LEU A 352 -21.71 29.87 20.69
C LEU A 352 -21.20 29.25 22.01
N LEU A 353 -20.77 30.09 22.95
CA LEU A 353 -20.28 29.62 24.25
C LEU A 353 -21.43 29.32 25.24
N THR A 354 -22.56 30.02 25.14
CA THR A 354 -23.64 29.92 26.15
C THR A 354 -24.79 29.00 25.72
N ASN A 355 -25.15 28.96 24.43
CA ASN A 355 -26.34 28.27 23.94
C ASN A 355 -26.01 26.97 23.20
N ASP A 356 -26.37 25.83 23.80
CA ASP A 356 -26.11 24.50 23.22
C ASP A 356 -26.89 24.23 21.91
N GLU A 357 -28.11 24.75 21.77
CA GLU A 357 -28.93 24.51 20.58
C GLU A 357 -28.38 25.27 19.36
N HIS A 358 -27.87 26.50 19.58
CA HIS A 358 -27.21 27.28 18.53
C HIS A 358 -25.96 26.54 18.02
N VAL A 359 -25.14 25.99 18.93
CA VAL A 359 -23.96 25.20 18.54
C VAL A 359 -24.34 24.02 17.65
N LYS A 360 -25.45 23.32 17.92
CA LYS A 360 -25.93 22.22 17.06
C LYS A 360 -26.32 22.69 15.66
N GLU A 361 -26.98 23.85 15.54
CA GLU A 361 -27.32 24.44 14.24
C GLU A 361 -26.08 24.85 13.45
N VAL A 362 -25.11 25.47 14.11
CA VAL A 362 -23.83 25.85 13.51
C VAL A 362 -23.05 24.61 13.09
N CYS A 363 -22.98 23.57 13.93
CA CYS A 363 -22.36 22.30 13.56
C CYS A 363 -22.95 21.72 12.28
N GLN A 364 -24.28 21.78 12.09
CA GLN A 364 -24.90 21.33 10.84
C GLN A 364 -24.46 22.16 9.63
N LYS A 365 -24.29 23.48 9.78
CA LYS A 365 -23.79 24.35 8.71
C LYS A 365 -22.32 24.03 8.40
N LEU A 366 -21.48 23.88 9.42
CA LEU A 366 -20.06 23.55 9.28
C LEU A 366 -19.85 22.18 8.62
N LEU A 367 -20.59 21.15 9.03
CA LEU A 367 -20.54 19.83 8.40
C LEU A 367 -20.97 19.88 6.92
N LYS A 368 -22.00 20.67 6.57
CA LYS A 368 -22.39 20.87 5.17
C LYS A 368 -21.26 21.50 4.35
N ASN A 369 -20.58 22.50 4.91
CA ASN A 369 -19.46 23.18 4.27
C ASN A 369 -18.28 22.22 4.10
N LEU A 370 -17.95 21.41 5.11
CA LEU A 370 -16.88 20.43 5.07
C LEU A 370 -17.13 19.35 3.99
N HIS A 371 -18.35 18.81 3.89
CA HIS A 371 -18.68 17.89 2.80
C HIS A 371 -18.65 18.56 1.42
N LYS A 372 -19.02 19.84 1.31
CA LYS A 372 -18.90 20.59 0.04
C LYS A 372 -17.44 20.80 -0.34
N TYR A 373 -16.60 21.15 0.63
CA TYR A 373 -15.16 21.29 0.48
C TYR A 373 -14.55 19.98 -0.06
N HIS A 374 -14.80 18.83 0.55
CA HIS A 374 -14.26 17.55 0.05
C HIS A 374 -14.75 17.18 -1.36
N LYS A 375 -15.99 17.51 -1.70
CA LYS A 375 -16.52 17.26 -3.05
C LYS A 375 -15.83 18.12 -4.12
N ASN A 376 -15.40 19.32 -3.75
CA ASN A 376 -14.73 20.23 -4.68
C ASN A 376 -13.22 20.00 -4.73
N TYR A 377 -12.62 19.63 -3.60
CA TYR A 377 -11.18 19.42 -3.44
C TYR A 377 -10.62 18.32 -4.36
N TYR A 378 -11.23 17.13 -4.39
CA TYR A 378 -10.68 16.01 -5.15
C TYR A 378 -10.69 16.19 -6.68
N PRO A 379 -11.78 16.67 -7.31
CA PRO A 379 -11.77 16.94 -8.75
C PRO A 379 -10.71 17.97 -9.15
N ILE A 380 -10.53 19.02 -8.33
CA ILE A 380 -9.54 20.08 -8.62
C ILE A 380 -8.12 19.58 -8.41
N LEU A 381 -7.89 18.74 -7.39
CA LEU A 381 -6.62 18.04 -7.20
C LEU A 381 -6.29 17.14 -8.39
N GLN A 382 -7.26 16.38 -8.91
CA GLN A 382 -7.08 15.55 -10.10
C GLN A 382 -6.79 16.39 -11.35
N CYS A 383 -7.43 17.57 -11.49
CA CYS A 383 -7.13 18.51 -12.57
C CYS A 383 -5.69 19.04 -12.46
N LEU A 384 -5.28 19.46 -11.27
CA LEU A 384 -3.90 19.91 -11.03
C LEU A 384 -2.90 18.77 -11.29
N HIS A 385 -3.23 17.53 -10.90
CA HIS A 385 -2.39 16.38 -11.20
C HIS A 385 -2.27 16.11 -12.71
N SER A 386 -3.37 16.18 -13.46
CA SER A 386 -3.35 16.03 -14.92
C SER A 386 -2.47 17.09 -15.61
N LEU A 387 -2.52 18.33 -15.10
CA LEU A 387 -1.68 19.42 -15.58
C LEU A 387 -0.22 19.24 -15.16
N THR A 388 0.06 18.77 -13.94
CA THR A 388 1.42 18.67 -13.38
C THR A 388 2.18 17.42 -13.84
N SER A 389 1.46 16.34 -14.13
CA SER A 389 2.01 15.06 -14.59
C SER A 389 2.59 15.14 -16.01
N SER A 390 2.14 16.10 -16.84
CA SER A 390 2.72 16.32 -18.17
C SER A 390 4.04 17.11 -18.13
N LEU A 391 4.41 17.72 -17.01
CA LEU A 391 5.60 18.58 -16.97
C LEU A 391 6.89 17.79 -16.75
N PRO A 392 8.00 18.25 -17.36
CA PRO A 392 9.31 17.71 -17.08
C PRO A 392 9.73 18.06 -15.63
N LYS A 393 10.51 17.16 -15.02
CA LYS A 393 11.04 17.25 -13.63
C LYS A 393 10.03 16.99 -12.48
N PHE A 394 8.73 16.85 -12.76
CA PHE A 394 7.70 16.51 -11.75
C PHE A 394 7.82 17.28 -10.43
N PRO A 395 7.80 18.63 -10.44
CA PRO A 395 8.08 19.44 -9.25
C PRO A 395 7.10 19.17 -8.09
N LEU A 396 5.85 18.83 -8.41
CA LEU A 396 4.79 18.53 -7.42
C LEU A 396 4.55 17.02 -7.23
N GLY A 397 5.46 16.18 -7.73
CA GLY A 397 5.40 14.73 -7.65
C GLY A 397 4.84 14.06 -8.91
N LYS A 398 5.22 12.79 -9.09
CA LYS A 398 4.80 11.96 -10.23
C LYS A 398 3.43 11.34 -10.02
N HIS A 399 3.07 11.08 -8.77
CA HIS A 399 1.83 10.41 -8.41
C HIS A 399 0.87 11.36 -7.69
N ILE A 400 -0.43 11.19 -7.89
CA ILE A 400 -1.48 11.98 -7.24
C ILE A 400 -1.37 12.00 -5.69
N ARG A 401 -0.83 10.92 -5.10
CA ARG A 401 -0.61 10.82 -3.65
C ARG A 401 0.43 11.81 -3.12
N GLU A 402 1.48 12.11 -3.90
CA GLU A 402 2.54 13.04 -3.51
C GLU A 402 1.98 14.46 -3.49
N LEU A 403 1.28 14.84 -4.58
CA LEU A 403 0.55 16.10 -4.65
C LEU A 403 -0.44 16.23 -3.48
N HIS A 404 -1.27 15.21 -3.22
CA HIS A 404 -2.22 15.22 -2.12
C HIS A 404 -1.56 15.44 -0.74
N VAL A 405 -0.41 14.80 -0.50
CA VAL A 405 0.35 14.97 0.75
C VAL A 405 0.89 16.39 0.86
N SER A 406 1.48 16.93 -0.21
CA SER A 406 1.99 18.31 -0.25
C SER A 406 0.88 19.34 -0.03
N CYS A 407 -0.29 19.16 -0.64
CA CYS A 407 -1.46 20.05 -0.47
C CYS A 407 -1.99 20.11 0.97
N ILE A 408 -1.89 19.00 1.72
CA ILE A 408 -2.39 18.94 3.10
C ILE A 408 -1.35 19.48 4.08
N GLU A 409 -0.06 19.27 3.81
CA GLU A 409 1.01 19.68 4.73
C GLU A 409 1.27 21.19 4.71
N LYS A 410 1.24 21.81 3.52
CA LYS A 410 1.51 23.24 3.35
C LYS A 410 0.59 23.84 2.30
N ASN A 411 0.43 25.16 2.35
CA ASN A 411 -0.18 25.92 1.27
C ASN A 411 0.69 25.77 0.01
N LEU A 412 0.10 25.32 -1.10
CA LEU A 412 0.85 25.11 -2.35
C LEU A 412 1.45 26.41 -2.90
N TRP A 413 0.76 27.54 -2.79
CA TRP A 413 1.23 28.82 -3.33
C TRP A 413 2.43 29.42 -2.57
N GLU A 414 2.83 28.84 -1.44
CA GLU A 414 4.02 29.24 -0.68
C GLU A 414 5.24 28.37 -1.02
N THR A 415 5.06 27.27 -1.77
CA THR A 415 6.16 26.38 -2.12
C THR A 415 6.85 26.80 -3.42
N GLU A 416 8.18 26.81 -3.40
CA GLU A 416 9.01 27.08 -4.59
C GLU A 416 8.75 26.07 -5.73
N GLU A 417 8.31 24.87 -5.37
CA GLU A 417 7.92 23.78 -6.27
C GLU A 417 6.71 24.16 -7.13
N TYR A 418 5.73 24.86 -6.55
CA TYR A 418 4.55 25.32 -7.26
C TYR A 418 4.87 26.48 -8.22
N ASP A 419 5.69 27.44 -7.79
CA ASP A 419 6.15 28.51 -8.66
C ASP A 419 6.95 27.97 -9.85
N SER A 420 7.80 26.98 -9.60
CA SER A 420 8.53 26.26 -10.64
C SER A 420 7.57 25.54 -11.60
N ALA A 421 6.50 24.93 -11.09
CA ALA A 421 5.47 24.29 -11.92
C ALA A 421 4.72 25.31 -12.78
N LEU A 422 4.33 26.46 -12.23
CA LEU A 422 3.67 27.54 -12.98
C LEU A 422 4.58 28.14 -14.07
N GLN A 423 5.87 28.32 -13.78
CA GLN A 423 6.84 28.78 -14.78
C GLN A 423 6.98 27.78 -15.93
N LEU A 424 6.98 26.49 -15.64
CA LEU A 424 7.01 25.45 -16.67
C LEU A 424 5.68 25.37 -17.45
N LEU A 425 4.54 25.55 -16.80
CA LEU A 425 3.23 25.66 -17.45
C LEU A 425 3.18 26.86 -18.42
N ARG A 426 3.84 27.98 -18.07
CA ARG A 426 4.01 29.15 -18.93
C ARG A 426 4.90 28.90 -20.15
N ILE A 427 5.52 27.73 -20.30
CA ILE A 427 6.37 27.39 -21.45
C ILE A 427 5.72 26.30 -22.32
N LEU A 428 4.65 25.64 -21.84
CA LEU A 428 3.97 24.57 -22.56
C LEU A 428 3.49 24.97 -23.95
N ALA A 429 3.55 24.00 -24.86
CA ALA A 429 3.01 24.09 -26.20
C ALA A 429 1.47 24.09 -26.18
N LYS A 430 0.87 24.62 -27.25
CA LYS A 430 -0.58 24.72 -27.39
C LYS A 430 -1.27 23.35 -27.31
N ASP A 431 -0.80 22.38 -28.10
CA ASP A 431 -1.45 21.07 -28.22
C ASP A 431 -1.45 20.30 -26.90
N GLU A 432 -0.32 20.39 -26.17
CA GLU A 432 -0.16 19.78 -24.85
C GLU A 432 -1.07 20.45 -23.80
N LEU A 433 -1.16 21.79 -23.83
CA LEU A 433 -2.04 22.54 -22.94
C LEU A 433 -3.51 22.21 -23.20
N VAL A 434 -3.93 22.20 -24.47
CA VAL A 434 -5.32 21.85 -24.83
C VAL A 434 -5.61 20.39 -24.47
N ALA A 435 -4.70 19.45 -24.73
CA ALA A 435 -4.87 18.06 -24.32
C ALA A 435 -4.99 17.91 -22.79
N ALA A 436 -4.22 18.66 -22.01
CA ALA A 436 -4.31 18.66 -20.55
C ALA A 436 -5.62 19.28 -20.05
N LEU A 437 -6.07 20.39 -20.65
CA LEU A 437 -7.34 21.04 -20.32
C LEU A 437 -8.55 20.15 -20.69
N ARG A 438 -8.51 19.44 -21.82
CA ARG A 438 -9.55 18.46 -22.19
C ARG A 438 -9.66 17.34 -21.15
N LYS A 439 -8.54 16.81 -20.68
CA LYS A 439 -8.52 15.84 -19.57
C LYS A 439 -9.13 16.43 -18.29
N CYS A 440 -8.81 17.67 -17.94
CA CYS A 440 -9.42 18.36 -16.80
C CYS A 440 -10.94 18.52 -16.97
N ALA A 441 -11.41 18.88 -18.16
CA ALA A 441 -12.83 18.99 -18.46
C ALA A 441 -13.55 17.63 -18.33
N GLU A 442 -12.95 16.53 -18.79
CA GLU A 442 -13.50 15.17 -18.60
C GLU A 442 -13.63 14.79 -17.12
N ILE A 443 -12.61 15.08 -16.30
CA ILE A 443 -12.62 14.83 -14.86
C ILE A 443 -13.76 15.63 -14.20
N LEU A 444 -13.89 16.91 -14.54
CA LEU A 444 -14.89 17.79 -13.94
C LEU A 444 -16.32 17.47 -14.38
N LYS A 445 -16.54 16.92 -15.60
CA LYS A 445 -17.88 16.50 -16.10
C LYS A 445 -18.58 15.51 -15.16
N SER A 446 -17.82 14.74 -14.39
CA SER A 446 -18.36 13.83 -13.37
C SER A 446 -19.05 14.54 -12.19
N THR A 447 -18.79 15.83 -11.99
CA THR A 447 -19.16 16.57 -10.77
C THR A 447 -20.17 17.69 -11.05
N LYS A 448 -21.42 17.52 -10.62
CA LYS A 448 -22.53 18.47 -10.87
C LYS A 448 -22.36 19.87 -10.26
N ILE A 449 -21.42 20.08 -9.34
CA ILE A 449 -21.30 21.31 -8.53
C ILE A 449 -20.37 22.36 -9.19
N LEU A 450 -19.47 21.94 -10.08
CA LEU A 450 -18.43 22.78 -10.69
C LEU A 450 -18.77 23.20 -12.14
N GLN A 451 -20.06 23.30 -12.48
CA GLN A 451 -20.50 23.60 -13.84
C GLN A 451 -20.00 24.96 -14.36
N ASN A 452 -19.83 25.97 -13.49
CA ASN A 452 -19.28 27.27 -13.89
C ASN A 452 -17.80 27.16 -14.30
N VAL A 453 -17.00 26.40 -13.52
CA VAL A 453 -15.59 26.14 -13.82
C VAL A 453 -15.46 25.32 -15.11
N LEU A 454 -16.37 24.37 -15.33
CA LEU A 454 -16.46 23.62 -16.58
C LEU A 454 -16.74 24.51 -17.79
N GLN A 455 -17.74 25.39 -17.71
CA GLN A 455 -18.08 26.30 -18.80
C GLN A 455 -16.92 27.24 -19.13
N GLN A 456 -16.22 27.75 -18.11
CA GLN A 456 -15.05 28.59 -18.31
C GLN A 456 -13.88 27.81 -18.95
N LEU A 457 -13.64 26.57 -18.53
CA LEU A 457 -12.64 25.71 -19.16
C LEU A 457 -13.00 25.36 -20.61
N GLU A 458 -14.27 25.08 -20.90
CA GLU A 458 -14.75 24.82 -22.27
C GLU A 458 -14.65 26.07 -23.17
N ASP A 459 -14.90 27.26 -22.64
CA ASP A 459 -14.65 28.54 -23.34
C ASP A 459 -13.15 28.75 -23.60
N PHE A 460 -12.27 28.49 -22.63
CA PHE A 460 -10.82 28.56 -22.85
C PHE A 460 -10.34 27.55 -23.89
N ILE A 461 -10.85 26.32 -23.87
CA ILE A 461 -10.55 25.30 -24.89
C ILE A 461 -11.01 25.80 -26.27
N GLY A 462 -12.24 26.31 -26.38
CA GLY A 462 -12.79 26.84 -27.63
C GLY A 462 -11.98 28.03 -28.16
N ARG A 463 -11.53 28.95 -27.30
CA ARG A 463 -10.67 30.09 -27.68
C ARG A 463 -9.27 29.64 -28.14
N LEU A 464 -8.72 28.61 -27.49
CA LEU A 464 -7.43 28.05 -27.89
C LEU A 464 -7.55 27.33 -29.24
N GLU A 465 -8.60 26.55 -29.47
CA GLU A 465 -8.87 25.89 -30.75
C GLU A 465 -9.19 26.90 -31.87
N ALA A 466 -9.92 28.00 -31.58
CA ALA A 466 -10.19 29.05 -32.56
C ALA A 466 -8.93 29.74 -33.10
N LEU A 467 -7.85 29.81 -32.31
CA LEU A 467 -6.55 30.33 -32.76
C LEU A 467 -5.84 29.42 -33.78
N GLU A 468 -6.26 28.15 -33.90
CA GLU A 468 -5.78 27.24 -34.96
C GLU A 468 -6.30 27.69 -36.33
N GLY A 469 -7.51 28.23 -36.40
CA GLY A 469 -8.13 28.70 -37.64
C GLY A 469 -7.49 29.96 -38.25
N VAL A 470 -6.67 30.69 -37.50
CA VAL A 470 -6.03 31.95 -37.96
C VAL A 470 -4.57 31.74 -38.37
N SER A 471 -3.97 30.57 -38.05
CA SER A 471 -2.54 30.32 -38.31
C SER A 471 -2.25 29.61 -39.64
N SER A 472 -3.26 29.40 -40.50
CA SER A 472 -3.09 28.76 -41.82
C SER A 472 -3.17 29.71 -43.02
N GLU A 473 -3.54 31.00 -42.86
CA GLU A 473 -3.76 31.90 -44.01
C GLU A 473 -2.85 33.15 -44.09
N ASP A 474 -2.03 33.46 -43.07
CA ASP A 474 -1.05 34.59 -43.17
C ASP A 474 0.31 34.14 -43.74
N SER A 475 0.26 33.36 -44.83
CA SER A 475 1.41 33.07 -45.68
C SER A 475 1.18 33.50 -47.13
N SER A 476 0.70 34.72 -47.33
CA SER A 476 0.91 35.41 -48.61
C SER A 476 0.85 36.92 -48.48
N GLY A 477 1.96 37.58 -48.82
CA GLY A 477 1.97 39.01 -49.15
C GLY A 477 2.72 39.94 -48.19
N ASN A 478 4.06 39.81 -48.10
CA ASN A 478 4.96 40.93 -48.44
C ASN A 478 6.44 40.53 -48.41
N GLY A 479 6.98 40.25 -49.60
CA GLY A 479 8.32 40.65 -50.06
C GLY A 479 9.55 40.17 -49.29
N ILE A 480 9.92 38.89 -49.42
CA ILE A 480 11.30 38.44 -49.20
C ILE A 480 12.13 38.84 -50.43
N ILE A 481 12.96 39.89 -50.29
CA ILE A 481 14.11 40.07 -51.17
C ILE A 481 15.20 39.11 -50.68
N SER A 482 15.42 38.08 -51.49
CA SER A 482 16.57 37.19 -51.43
C SER A 482 17.85 38.00 -51.62
N GLY A 483 18.60 38.21 -50.54
CA GLY A 483 19.97 38.69 -50.56
C GLY A 483 20.83 37.73 -49.76
N LYS A 484 21.72 37.00 -50.44
CA LYS A 484 22.79 36.21 -49.83
C LYS A 484 23.53 37.07 -48.80
N MET A 485 23.41 36.74 -47.50
CA MET A 485 24.28 37.37 -46.49
C MET A 485 25.60 36.59 -46.42
N GLU A 486 26.64 37.20 -46.97
CA GLU A 486 28.02 36.88 -46.60
C GLU A 486 28.21 37.11 -45.11
N TYR A 487 28.75 36.12 -44.41
CA TYR A 487 29.20 36.28 -43.03
C TYR A 487 30.46 37.15 -43.01
N GLN A 488 30.30 38.47 -42.91
CA GLN A 488 31.39 39.33 -42.48
C GLN A 488 31.53 39.24 -40.96
N LYS A 489 32.76 38.96 -40.50
CA LYS A 489 33.15 38.93 -39.09
C LYS A 489 32.80 40.27 -38.45
N THR A 490 31.75 40.29 -37.64
CA THR A 490 31.42 41.44 -36.79
C THR A 490 31.95 41.18 -35.39
N ASP A 491 32.54 42.22 -34.79
CA ASP A 491 33.11 42.17 -33.45
C ASP A 491 32.09 41.69 -32.42
N LEU A 492 32.55 40.82 -31.51
CA LEU A 492 31.77 40.21 -30.41
C LEU A 492 30.93 41.26 -29.66
N PHE A 493 31.45 42.48 -29.54
CA PHE A 493 30.81 43.60 -28.86
C PHE A 493 29.60 44.18 -29.61
N GLN A 494 29.62 44.23 -30.95
CA GLN A 494 28.45 44.65 -31.74
C GLN A 494 27.36 43.57 -31.75
N LEU A 495 27.75 42.29 -31.74
CA LEU A 495 26.83 41.17 -31.61
C LEU A 495 26.18 41.13 -30.22
N GLN A 496 26.95 41.39 -29.17
CA GLN A 496 26.42 41.51 -27.80
C GLN A 496 25.51 42.73 -27.64
N LYS A 497 25.87 43.88 -28.23
CA LYS A 497 25.04 45.09 -28.21
C LYS A 497 23.75 44.93 -29.02
N THR A 498 23.79 44.26 -30.17
CA THR A 498 22.59 43.96 -30.97
C THR A 498 21.73 42.85 -30.37
N LEU A 499 22.31 41.91 -29.61
CA LEU A 499 21.58 40.93 -28.81
C LEU A 499 20.90 41.59 -27.60
N LEU A 500 21.57 42.51 -26.91
CA LEU A 500 21.01 43.32 -25.81
C LEU A 500 19.93 44.30 -26.31
N GLU A 501 20.11 44.93 -27.47
CA GLU A 501 19.09 45.77 -28.13
C GLU A 501 17.91 44.95 -28.69
N LYS A 502 18.13 43.65 -29.00
CA LYS A 502 17.06 42.71 -29.34
C LYS A 502 16.37 42.11 -28.09
N GLU A 503 17.05 42.04 -26.96
CA GLU A 503 16.47 41.69 -25.65
C GLU A 503 15.59 42.80 -25.09
N SER A 504 15.99 44.07 -25.22
CA SER A 504 15.14 45.20 -24.79
C SER A 504 13.89 45.37 -25.66
N ARG A 505 13.93 44.93 -26.92
CA ARG A 505 12.76 44.80 -27.83
C ARG A 505 11.97 43.48 -27.64
N ARG A 506 12.39 42.59 -26.73
CA ARG A 506 11.60 41.44 -26.25
C ARG A 506 10.65 41.80 -25.10
N THR A 507 10.34 43.07 -24.90
CA THR A 507 8.96 43.49 -24.56
C THR A 507 8.05 43.28 -25.80
N LYS A 508 8.12 42.06 -26.36
CA LYS A 508 7.38 41.62 -27.53
C LYS A 508 5.90 41.78 -27.21
N ARG A 509 5.11 42.30 -28.16
CA ARG A 509 3.66 42.08 -28.19
C ARG A 509 3.44 40.61 -27.88
N MET A 510 2.89 40.30 -26.70
CA MET A 510 2.61 38.92 -26.34
C MET A 510 1.73 38.35 -27.45
N ASN A 511 2.10 37.18 -27.97
CA ASN A 511 1.26 36.52 -28.96
C ASN A 511 -0.14 36.35 -28.35
N PRO A 512 -1.24 36.44 -29.12
CA PRO A 512 -2.59 36.21 -28.61
C PRO A 512 -2.69 34.89 -27.82
N PHE A 513 -1.96 33.87 -28.25
CA PHE A 513 -1.79 32.60 -27.54
C PHE A 513 -1.06 32.74 -26.18
N GLU A 514 0.00 33.53 -26.09
CA GLU A 514 0.73 33.75 -24.82
C GLU A 514 -0.14 34.51 -23.81
N VAL A 515 -0.96 35.45 -24.28
CA VAL A 515 -1.93 36.18 -23.43
C VAL A 515 -3.00 35.21 -22.91
N LEU A 516 -3.59 34.39 -23.79
CA LEU A 516 -4.58 33.39 -23.40
C LEU A 516 -3.99 32.34 -22.46
N ARG A 517 -2.75 31.91 -22.68
CA ARG A 517 -2.04 31.00 -21.78
C ARG A 517 -1.85 31.60 -20.40
N SER A 518 -1.43 32.87 -20.31
CA SER A 518 -1.33 33.56 -19.01
C SER A 518 -2.68 33.66 -18.31
N GLN A 519 -3.76 33.98 -19.04
CA GLN A 519 -5.12 34.00 -18.48
C GLN A 519 -5.57 32.62 -17.97
N VAL A 520 -5.28 31.55 -18.70
CA VAL A 520 -5.57 30.18 -18.27
C VAL A 520 -4.79 29.82 -17.02
N ILE A 521 -3.52 30.22 -16.93
CA ILE A 521 -2.67 29.92 -15.76
C ILE A 521 -3.12 30.73 -14.54
N GLU A 522 -3.46 32.01 -14.71
CA GLU A 522 -4.05 32.84 -13.66
C GLU A 522 -5.38 32.28 -13.18
N PHE A 523 -6.20 31.77 -14.11
CA PHE A 523 -7.43 31.07 -13.78
C PHE A 523 -7.17 29.80 -12.97
N ILE A 524 -6.22 28.95 -13.39
CA ILE A 524 -5.82 27.76 -12.62
C ILE A 524 -5.30 28.15 -11.23
N ASP A 525 -4.48 29.20 -11.13
CA ASP A 525 -3.98 29.69 -9.85
C ASP A 525 -5.13 30.16 -8.93
N SER A 526 -6.12 30.87 -9.49
CA SER A 526 -7.31 31.28 -8.75
C SER A 526 -8.12 30.08 -8.24
N LEU A 527 -8.27 29.03 -9.05
CA LEU A 527 -8.95 27.79 -8.66
C LEU A 527 -8.21 27.06 -7.55
N VAL A 528 -6.88 26.96 -7.66
CA VAL A 528 -6.03 26.33 -6.64
C VAL A 528 -6.17 27.07 -5.31
N ARG A 529 -6.12 28.41 -5.32
CA ARG A 529 -6.26 29.23 -4.11
C ARG A 529 -7.65 29.12 -3.46
N GLU A 530 -8.71 29.05 -4.27
CA GLU A 530 -10.07 28.97 -3.76
C GLU A 530 -10.40 27.58 -3.17
N TYR A 531 -9.96 26.50 -3.82
CA TYR A 531 -10.44 25.15 -3.49
C TYR A 531 -9.40 24.21 -2.88
N LEU A 532 -8.10 24.44 -3.06
CA LEU A 532 -7.03 23.59 -2.51
C LEU A 532 -6.42 24.17 -1.22
N THR A 533 -7.23 24.83 -0.39
CA THR A 533 -6.80 25.23 0.96
C THR A 533 -6.56 23.99 1.83
N PRO A 534 -5.56 23.98 2.73
CA PRO A 534 -5.34 22.87 3.65
C PRO A 534 -6.56 22.54 4.50
N ALA A 535 -6.73 21.25 4.79
CA ALA A 535 -7.82 20.76 5.62
C ALA A 535 -7.80 21.34 7.05
N GLU A 536 -6.62 21.70 7.55
CA GLU A 536 -6.41 22.27 8.89
C GLU A 536 -7.13 23.61 9.12
N LEU A 537 -7.41 24.35 8.04
CA LEU A 537 -8.12 25.63 8.09
C LEU A 537 -9.63 25.46 8.12
N GLN A 538 -10.14 24.28 7.76
CA GLN A 538 -11.58 24.01 7.78
C GLN A 538 -12.05 23.70 9.20
N PRO A 539 -13.16 24.30 9.66
CA PRO A 539 -13.72 24.03 10.98
C PRO A 539 -14.25 22.58 11.07
N LEU A 540 -14.08 21.96 12.23
CA LEU A 540 -14.45 20.56 12.53
C LEU A 540 -13.70 19.51 11.69
N ASN A 541 -12.50 19.82 11.19
CA ASN A 541 -11.69 18.86 10.44
C ASN A 541 -11.30 17.62 11.26
N GLU A 542 -11.12 17.74 12.58
CA GLU A 542 -10.65 16.66 13.44
C GLU A 542 -11.68 15.53 13.53
N VAL A 543 -12.95 15.81 13.25
CA VAL A 543 -13.99 14.78 13.19
C VAL A 543 -13.72 13.79 12.06
N CYS A 544 -13.20 14.27 10.93
CA CYS A 544 -13.00 13.48 9.72
C CYS A 544 -11.55 13.02 9.53
N TYR A 545 -10.57 13.83 9.98
CA TYR A 545 -9.15 13.57 9.78
C TYR A 545 -8.50 12.89 10.97
N TYR A 546 -7.81 11.80 10.69
CA TYR A 546 -6.94 11.14 11.67
C TYR A 546 -5.49 11.63 11.58
N SER A 547 -4.96 12.13 12.69
CA SER A 547 -3.65 12.82 12.76
C SER A 547 -2.56 12.10 13.56
N SER A 548 -2.87 11.02 14.28
CA SER A 548 -1.95 10.36 15.23
C SER A 548 -0.89 9.47 14.56
N SER A 549 0.02 10.07 13.80
CA SER A 549 1.11 9.35 13.10
C SER A 549 2.07 8.60 14.02
N GLY A 550 2.33 9.09 15.23
CA GLY A 550 3.25 8.47 16.18
C GLY A 550 2.79 7.10 16.67
N VAL A 551 1.50 6.98 17.03
CA VAL A 551 0.90 5.72 17.48
C VAL A 551 0.90 4.71 16.34
N LEU A 552 0.52 5.15 15.14
CA LEU A 552 0.54 4.29 13.95
C LEU A 552 1.94 3.75 13.65
N ARG A 553 2.96 4.61 13.68
CA ARG A 553 4.36 4.20 13.46
C ARG A 553 4.83 3.20 14.51
N GLN A 554 4.50 3.41 15.78
CA GLN A 554 4.86 2.49 16.87
C GLN A 554 4.16 1.14 16.78
N ARG A 555 2.92 1.09 16.26
CA ARG A 555 2.10 -0.12 16.19
C ARG A 555 2.33 -0.95 14.92
N LEU A 556 2.53 -0.29 13.78
CA LEU A 556 2.80 -0.97 12.51
C LEU A 556 4.30 -1.26 12.33
N ASN A 557 5.15 -0.25 12.53
CA ASN A 557 6.61 -0.38 12.42
C ASN A 557 7.24 -0.52 13.80
N VAL A 558 6.99 -1.68 14.42
CA VAL A 558 7.55 -1.99 15.73
C VAL A 558 9.07 -2.11 15.61
N THR A 559 9.79 -1.36 16.44
CA THR A 559 11.25 -1.41 16.54
C THR A 559 11.64 -1.99 17.91
N PRO A 560 11.45 -3.32 18.13
CA PRO A 560 11.61 -3.92 19.45
C PRO A 560 13.05 -3.77 19.96
N ARG A 561 14.04 -3.85 19.07
CA ARG A 561 15.46 -3.65 19.42
C ARG A 561 15.69 -2.26 20.02
N THR A 562 15.21 -1.20 19.36
CA THR A 562 15.37 0.17 19.85
C THR A 562 14.68 0.38 21.19
N SER A 563 13.47 -0.18 21.37
CA SER A 563 12.75 -0.09 22.65
C SER A 563 13.49 -0.81 23.79
N ILE A 564 14.03 -2.01 23.55
CA ILE A 564 14.81 -2.76 24.55
C ILE A 564 16.10 -2.01 24.87
N GLN A 565 16.82 -1.51 23.86
CA GLN A 565 18.05 -0.73 24.07
C GLN A 565 17.76 0.57 24.83
N ALA A 566 16.69 1.29 24.51
CA ALA A 566 16.30 2.49 25.23
C ALA A 566 15.92 2.19 26.69
N ALA A 567 15.21 1.08 26.94
CA ALA A 567 14.86 0.64 28.29
C ALA A 567 16.09 0.27 29.14
N LEU A 568 17.08 -0.41 28.54
CA LEU A 568 18.31 -0.82 29.23
C LEU A 568 19.30 0.34 29.41
N SER A 569 19.39 1.26 28.44
CA SER A 569 20.25 2.44 28.52
C SER A 569 19.68 3.51 29.45
N HIS A 570 18.37 3.78 29.37
CA HIS A 570 17.68 4.84 30.10
C HIS A 570 16.37 4.33 30.76
N PRO A 571 16.47 3.62 31.90
CA PRO A 571 15.31 3.11 32.64
C PRO A 571 14.36 4.22 33.13
N PHE A 572 14.88 5.44 33.28
CA PHE A 572 14.14 6.62 33.71
C PHE A 572 12.87 6.89 32.89
N TYR A 573 12.91 6.70 31.57
CA TYR A 573 11.75 6.98 30.71
C TYR A 573 10.53 6.10 31.02
N TYR A 574 10.74 4.92 31.62
CA TYR A 574 9.70 3.97 31.95
C TYR A 574 9.31 3.99 33.43
N LEU A 575 10.30 4.10 34.34
CA LEU A 575 10.09 4.04 35.78
C LEU A 575 9.84 5.41 36.43
N GLN A 576 10.18 6.52 35.77
CA GLN A 576 9.98 7.90 36.22
C GLN A 576 10.46 8.20 37.66
N ASN A 577 11.54 7.54 38.10
CA ASN A 577 12.15 7.78 39.41
C ASN A 577 13.35 8.73 39.30
N GLU A 578 13.40 9.76 40.14
CA GLU A 578 14.45 10.79 40.12
C GLU A 578 15.86 10.21 40.34
N SER A 579 16.00 9.12 41.12
CA SER A 579 17.28 8.44 41.37
C SER A 579 17.90 7.78 40.13
N LEU A 580 17.13 7.64 39.06
CA LEU A 580 17.54 7.03 37.79
C LEU A 580 17.90 8.07 36.72
N LYS A 581 17.70 9.36 36.99
CA LYS A 581 18.14 10.43 36.08
C LYS A 581 19.66 10.42 36.00
N THR A 582 20.17 9.95 34.88
CA THR A 582 21.60 9.92 34.58
C THR A 582 21.85 10.59 33.24
N ASP A 583 22.91 11.39 33.18
CA ASP A 583 23.44 11.90 31.91
C ASP A 583 24.00 10.73 31.09
N ALA A 584 23.95 10.87 29.76
CA ALA A 584 24.38 9.83 28.84
C ALA A 584 25.80 9.33 29.16
N GLY A 585 25.95 8.02 29.35
CA GLY A 585 27.24 7.37 29.66
C GLY A 585 27.55 7.18 31.14
N THR A 586 26.77 7.74 32.07
CA THR A 586 26.97 7.47 33.50
C THR A 586 26.14 6.27 33.97
N ILE A 587 26.73 5.44 34.84
CA ILE A 587 26.08 4.28 35.45
C ILE A 587 25.53 4.73 36.81
N SER A 588 24.19 4.85 36.93
CA SER A 588 23.57 5.03 38.24
C SER A 588 23.63 3.72 39.00
N SER A 589 24.15 3.77 40.22
CA SER A 589 24.20 2.62 41.13
C SER A 589 22.82 2.21 41.66
N ALA A 590 21.80 3.09 41.52
CA ALA A 590 20.41 2.80 41.82
C ALA A 590 19.63 2.16 40.66
N ALA A 591 20.28 1.91 39.52
CA ALA A 591 19.65 1.27 38.36
C ALA A 591 19.42 -0.24 38.59
N PRO A 592 18.42 -0.84 37.91
CA PRO A 592 18.24 -2.29 37.96
C PRO A 592 19.49 -3.05 37.50
N ASP A 593 19.77 -4.21 38.11
CA ASP A 593 20.96 -5.03 37.85
C ASP A 593 21.19 -5.28 36.35
N LEU A 594 20.14 -5.61 35.61
CA LEU A 594 20.19 -5.85 34.16
C LEU A 594 20.67 -4.62 33.37
N CYS A 595 20.31 -3.40 33.81
CA CYS A 595 20.72 -2.16 33.17
C CYS A 595 22.20 -1.83 33.46
N ILE A 596 22.67 -2.13 34.67
CA ILE A 596 24.08 -1.98 35.05
C ILE A 596 24.93 -2.95 34.22
N VAL A 597 24.57 -4.22 34.22
CA VAL A 597 25.21 -5.28 33.44
C VAL A 597 25.19 -4.94 31.94
N TYR A 598 24.08 -4.37 31.45
CA TYR A 598 24.01 -3.85 30.10
C TYR A 598 24.92 -2.63 29.86
N LYS A 599 25.06 -1.67 30.75
CA LYS A 599 26.02 -0.57 30.51
C LYS A 599 27.46 -1.08 30.47
N LEU A 600 27.83 -1.99 31.37
CA LEU A 600 29.16 -2.60 31.41
C LEU A 600 29.46 -3.44 30.15
N HIS A 601 28.50 -4.20 29.63
CA HIS A 601 28.73 -5.00 28.41
C HIS A 601 28.97 -4.11 27.17
N LEU A 602 28.53 -2.84 27.18
CA LEU A 602 28.77 -1.91 26.08
C LEU A 602 30.23 -1.46 26.02
N GLU A 603 30.85 -1.27 27.18
CA GLU A 603 32.27 -0.92 27.35
C GLU A 603 33.20 -2.08 27.00
N CYS A 604 32.73 -3.31 27.18
CA CYS A 604 33.48 -4.51 26.83
C CYS A 604 33.56 -4.74 25.31
N GLY A 605 34.67 -5.37 24.90
CA GLY A 605 34.91 -5.81 23.53
C GLY A 605 34.07 -7.01 23.09
N ARG A 606 34.47 -7.64 21.99
CA ARG A 606 33.74 -8.78 21.38
C ARG A 606 33.67 -10.01 22.28
N LEU A 607 34.73 -10.29 23.04
CA LEU A 607 34.80 -11.37 24.01
C LEU A 607 34.89 -10.75 25.41
N ILE A 608 33.95 -11.12 26.27
CA ILE A 608 33.82 -10.59 27.62
C ILE A 608 34.29 -11.69 28.58
N ASN A 609 35.28 -11.36 29.41
CA ASN A 609 35.69 -12.23 30.51
C ASN A 609 34.64 -12.14 31.62
N LEU A 610 34.09 -13.28 32.05
CA LEU A 610 33.04 -13.32 33.07
C LEU A 610 33.52 -12.81 34.43
N TYR A 611 34.79 -13.05 34.78
CA TYR A 611 35.33 -12.66 36.07
C TYR A 611 35.50 -11.14 36.17
N ASP A 612 36.18 -10.52 35.20
CA ASP A 612 36.39 -9.06 35.16
C ASP A 612 35.05 -8.30 35.14
N TRP A 613 34.05 -8.88 34.46
CA TRP A 613 32.73 -8.29 34.36
C TRP A 613 31.92 -8.41 35.65
N LEU A 614 32.04 -9.52 36.37
CA LEU A 614 31.50 -9.68 37.71
C LEU A 614 32.16 -8.67 38.67
N GLU A 615 33.47 -8.53 38.63
CA GLU A 615 34.20 -7.58 39.48
C GLU A 615 33.74 -6.14 39.22
N ALA A 616 33.62 -5.74 37.95
CA ALA A 616 33.07 -4.44 37.57
C ALA A 616 31.63 -4.24 38.09
N PHE A 617 30.77 -5.26 37.99
CA PHE A 617 29.41 -5.20 38.54
C PHE A 617 29.39 -5.01 40.06
N LEU A 618 30.24 -5.75 40.79
CA LEU A 618 30.35 -5.63 42.24
C LEU A 618 30.81 -4.23 42.66
N THR A 619 31.76 -3.62 41.95
CA THR A 619 32.24 -2.25 42.25
C THR A 619 31.16 -1.18 42.09
N VAL A 620 30.29 -1.31 41.08
CA VAL A 620 29.17 -0.37 40.86
C VAL A 620 28.10 -0.53 41.94
N MET A 621 27.83 -1.77 42.35
CA MET A 621 26.86 -2.06 43.41
C MET A 621 27.34 -1.61 44.79
N SER A 622 28.62 -1.81 45.13
CA SER A 622 29.16 -1.35 46.40
C SER A 622 29.14 0.18 46.51
N ALA A 623 29.39 0.88 45.41
CA ALA A 623 29.28 2.35 45.36
C ALA A 623 27.84 2.88 45.60
N ALA A 624 26.81 2.02 45.51
CA ALA A 624 25.43 2.37 45.87
C ALA A 624 25.17 2.30 47.39
N GLU A 625 25.91 1.44 48.09
CA GLU A 625 25.63 1.01 49.46
C GLU A 625 26.43 1.82 50.51
N ASP A 626 27.42 2.62 50.10
CA ASP A 626 28.31 3.41 50.98
C ASP A 626 27.63 4.59 51.73
N GLN A 627 26.30 4.60 51.85
CA GLN A 627 25.59 5.56 52.73
C GLN A 627 25.04 4.99 54.02
N ASP A 628 24.95 3.66 54.24
CA ASP A 628 24.52 3.15 55.54
C ASP A 628 25.07 1.76 55.91
N THR A 629 25.69 1.74 57.10
CA THR A 629 25.97 0.62 58.02
C THR A 629 27.29 -0.16 57.96
N ASN A 630 28.00 -0.07 59.08
CA ASN A 630 29.18 -0.82 59.49
C ASN A 630 28.88 -2.32 59.70
N SER A 631 29.92 -3.13 59.41
CA SER A 631 30.37 -4.35 60.10
C SER A 631 29.57 -5.67 60.00
N GLU A 632 30.29 -6.70 59.51
CA GLU A 632 30.20 -8.16 59.81
C GLU A 632 29.31 -9.13 58.98
N GLU A 633 28.53 -8.70 57.98
CA GLU A 633 27.78 -9.63 57.10
C GLU A 633 28.37 -9.83 55.67
N CYS A 634 29.60 -9.37 55.42
CA CYS A 634 30.21 -9.26 54.09
C CYS A 634 30.15 -10.55 53.22
N GLY A 635 30.34 -11.74 53.81
CA GLY A 635 30.36 -13.00 53.04
C GLY A 635 29.01 -13.50 52.49
N LYS A 636 27.88 -13.12 53.09
CA LYS A 636 26.53 -13.49 52.57
C LYS A 636 26.07 -12.53 51.48
N TYR A 637 26.39 -11.24 51.60
CA TYR A 637 26.07 -10.23 50.59
C TYR A 637 26.81 -10.48 49.27
N ASP A 638 28.05 -10.97 49.32
CA ASP A 638 28.79 -11.32 48.09
C ASP A 638 28.16 -12.48 47.33
N SER A 639 27.65 -13.50 48.03
CA SER A 639 26.93 -14.63 47.40
C SER A 639 25.62 -14.18 46.73
N LEU A 640 24.91 -13.23 47.34
CA LEU A 640 23.65 -12.69 46.82
C LEU A 640 23.89 -11.78 45.61
N LYS A 641 24.91 -10.90 45.66
CA LYS A 641 25.35 -10.09 44.52
C LYS A 641 25.83 -10.96 43.36
N HIS A 642 26.53 -12.05 43.64
CA HIS A 642 26.94 -13.03 42.64
C HIS A 642 25.73 -13.73 41.98
N ALA A 643 24.72 -14.12 42.77
CA ALA A 643 23.48 -14.70 42.23
C ALA A 643 22.71 -13.71 41.33
N ARG A 644 22.63 -12.44 41.73
CA ARG A 644 22.03 -11.36 40.92
C ARG A 644 22.76 -11.15 39.60
N PHE A 645 24.10 -11.16 39.63
CA PHE A 645 24.91 -11.10 38.42
C PHE A 645 24.62 -12.28 37.49
N ILE A 646 24.64 -13.52 37.99
CA ILE A 646 24.33 -14.72 37.18
C ILE A 646 22.93 -14.61 36.55
N GLN A 647 21.95 -14.11 37.31
CA GLN A 647 20.59 -13.88 36.80
C GLN A 647 20.60 -12.86 35.66
N ALA A 648 21.22 -11.69 35.85
CA ALA A 648 21.30 -10.65 34.84
C ALA A 648 22.03 -11.10 33.56
N VAL A 649 23.10 -11.89 33.71
CA VAL A 649 23.81 -12.52 32.59
C VAL A 649 22.90 -13.51 31.85
N SER A 650 22.16 -14.34 32.58
CA SER A 650 21.20 -15.29 32.00
C SER A 650 20.08 -14.58 31.24
N GLU A 651 19.57 -13.48 31.78
CA GLU A 651 18.57 -12.63 31.13
C GLU A 651 19.14 -11.98 29.86
N MET A 652 20.39 -11.53 29.85
CA MET A 652 21.04 -11.01 28.65
C MET A 652 21.30 -12.08 27.57
N GLU A 653 21.61 -13.32 27.97
CA GLU A 653 21.69 -14.44 27.03
C GLU A 653 20.31 -14.76 26.45
N PHE A 654 19.27 -14.75 27.28
CA PHE A 654 17.88 -14.91 26.85
C PHE A 654 17.43 -13.83 25.85
N LEU A 655 17.80 -12.58 26.09
CA LEU A 655 17.53 -11.45 25.18
C LEU A 655 18.39 -11.50 23.89
N GLY A 656 19.40 -12.37 23.83
CA GLY A 656 20.27 -12.54 22.66
C GLY A 656 21.36 -11.48 22.52
N PHE A 657 21.69 -10.74 23.59
CA PHE A 657 22.82 -9.80 23.58
C PHE A 657 24.17 -10.52 23.63
N ILE A 658 24.21 -11.65 24.33
CA ILE A 658 25.40 -12.45 24.57
C ILE A 658 25.16 -13.93 24.23
N LYS A 659 26.22 -14.69 23.97
CA LYS A 659 26.18 -16.13 23.72
C LYS A 659 27.39 -16.82 24.32
N SER A 660 27.16 -17.94 24.99
CA SER A 660 28.22 -18.81 25.48
C SER A 660 29.15 -19.28 24.34
N THR A 661 30.47 -19.18 24.54
CA THR A 661 31.46 -19.63 23.56
C THR A 661 32.38 -20.70 24.11
N LYS A 662 32.82 -21.60 23.22
CA LYS A 662 33.86 -22.59 23.52
C LYS A 662 35.25 -22.15 23.06
N GLN A 663 35.39 -20.93 22.55
CA GLN A 663 36.67 -20.44 22.01
C GLN A 663 37.69 -20.12 23.11
N LYS A 664 37.22 -19.61 24.24
CA LYS A 664 38.01 -19.38 25.45
C LYS A 664 37.21 -19.80 26.67
N THR A 665 37.87 -20.37 27.67
CA THR A 665 37.26 -20.71 28.96
C THR A 665 36.79 -19.45 29.66
N ASP A 666 35.62 -19.49 30.30
CA ASP A 666 35.06 -18.38 31.10
C ASP A 666 34.81 -17.08 30.32
N HIS A 667 34.65 -17.18 29.00
CA HIS A 667 34.32 -16.05 28.13
C HIS A 667 32.97 -16.19 27.46
N VAL A 668 32.28 -15.06 27.34
CA VAL A 668 31.02 -14.94 26.60
C VAL A 668 31.25 -14.03 25.39
N ALA A 669 30.66 -14.38 24.25
CA ALA A 669 30.69 -13.51 23.07
C ALA A 669 29.50 -12.58 23.03
N ARG A 670 29.78 -11.33 22.72
CA ARG A 670 28.78 -10.32 22.40
C ARG A 670 28.27 -10.54 20.97
N LEU A 671 26.95 -10.59 20.80
CA LEU A 671 26.28 -10.78 19.50
C LEU A 671 25.82 -9.45 18.87
N THR A 672 25.63 -8.42 19.68
CA THR A 672 25.10 -7.12 19.24
C THR A 672 26.21 -6.08 19.12
N TRP A 673 26.13 -5.29 18.05
CA TRP A 673 26.93 -4.07 17.91
C TRP A 673 26.14 -2.87 18.44
N GLY A 674 26.83 -1.97 19.15
CA GLY A 674 26.28 -0.66 19.50
C GLY A 674 26.59 -0.24 20.93
N GLY A 675 27.82 0.23 21.17
CA GLY A 675 27.94 1.53 21.81
C GLY A 675 27.83 2.55 20.68
N CYS A 676 26.77 3.37 20.69
CA CYS A 676 26.72 4.61 19.94
C CYS A 676 26.73 5.73 20.97
#